data_AF-A0A7M7KAJ3-F1
#
_entry.id   AF-A0A7M7KAJ3-F1
#
_cell.length_a   1.000
_cell.length_b   1.000
_cell.length_c   1.000
_cell.angle_alpha   90.00
_cell.angle_beta   90.00
_cell.angle_gamma   90.00
#
_symmetry.space_group_name_H-M   'P 1'
#
loop_
_entity.id
_entity.type
_entity.pdbx_description
1 polymer ?
#
loop_
_entity_poly.entity_id
_entity_poly.type
_entity_poly.pdbx_seq_one_letter_code
_entity_poly.pdbx_strand_id
1 'polypeptide(L)'
;MSLRIRCDGSGPSQGQMQQSPSRARTARAGRETYTVICDGLLLRKIAVGLLTVFAISRAGVNSADALQRNERGLALGDLSIRTSEVTTARKESQQQNLDSGRYAISSSRKGTSTENDSVTGDRTRYQDVGVHDEAPTEAPPVFSNEFVVKMPGSVEDVKRLAELHGYYYLGSLPFDNLHHVRHRRLVHRSIDLHPHNESEPWEERIQQKIKVRTKRDYGGEENVHLWQRWQRQSDETIYSATGRMLDGSYSRDHLPRTSVRQKRAPQFKPERERTRMNDPKWPLQWYLNRGGGLDMNVERAWAEFNVSGKGVVVTILDDGLEKDHPDIQENYDPDASYDMNDQDPDPQPRYEQTDMNRHGTRCAGEVAGIRDNQVCGVGIAYGASIGGIRMLDGDVTDAVEARSLSLNSQHVHVYSASWGPDDDAKTVDGPGQLADRALKDGIRNGRKGLGSIFVWASGNGGKEKDNCNCDGYVNSIYTLAVSAATENGNVPWYSESCAASLATTYSSGNYNEGQIVTSDLHHNCTERHTGTSASAPLAAAIVALALESNPSLTWRDMQHLAVRATKRANLNAPDWVTNGVGRNVSHSFGFGLLDAHRMVELAKRWRRSPPQKVCTVSTPRNDRAIPPKSTLLLHLYVECKNVKHIEHTISKISLQAVRRGDLHIYLTSPKGTKSTLLTMRPRDDSRQGFNQWPFMTVHNWGEDPNGNWTLEIHNEGAYLGKATLREWALILYGTAEDPEAQLRSDFPDKLLGEIDQGNDLGGNEGSSGVRSTGVRDQNCTAGSYKHITHSGETLCARCHYSCQACKGPNDYECGACYPDAILHSDGYCYNKNLLEKLAAHWYWLNALLTGLTISSMLCIMLACALVYLACSGGRPGQQHRPSHRRPRPYEEPAGGPETEEGTLQPLIS
;
A
#
# COMPACT_ATOMS: atom_id res chain seq x y z
N MET A 1 -33.30 -16.11 35.98
CA MET A 1 -34.62 -15.66 36.48
C MET A 1 -35.14 -14.63 35.48
N SER A 2 -36.06 -15.00 34.57
CA SER A 2 -37.53 -14.92 34.74
C SER A 2 -37.98 -13.47 35.00
N LEU A 3 -38.87 -12.82 34.24
CA LEU A 3 -39.77 -13.23 33.16
C LEU A 3 -40.30 -11.96 32.45
N ARG A 4 -40.75 -12.15 31.20
CA ARG A 4 -41.76 -11.45 30.36
C ARG A 4 -42.64 -10.35 31.03
N ILE A 5 -43.19 -9.37 30.30
CA ILE A 5 -44.44 -9.51 29.50
C ILE A 5 -44.67 -8.28 28.58
N ARG A 6 -45.36 -8.58 27.48
CA ARG A 6 -45.72 -7.86 26.25
C ARG A 6 -47.08 -7.12 26.36
N CYS A 7 -47.37 -6.31 25.32
CA CYS A 7 -48.71 -6.02 24.74
C CYS A 7 -49.62 -5.06 25.54
N ASP A 8 -50.46 -4.18 24.99
CA ASP A 8 -50.96 -3.78 23.66
C ASP A 8 -51.41 -2.29 23.82
N GLY A 9 -51.62 -1.45 22.81
CA GLY A 9 -52.62 -1.59 21.77
C GLY A 9 -52.94 -0.25 21.08
N SER A 10 -53.08 -0.33 19.76
CA SER A 10 -54.07 0.32 18.87
C SER A 10 -54.53 1.77 19.11
N GLY A 11 -54.17 2.63 18.15
CA GLY A 11 -55.16 3.17 17.19
C GLY A 11 -55.69 4.61 17.38
N PRO A 12 -56.08 5.30 16.29
CA PRO A 12 -55.96 6.76 16.14
C PRO A 12 -57.30 7.50 15.95
N SER A 13 -57.31 8.84 16.07
CA SER A 13 -58.37 9.66 15.44
C SER A 13 -58.00 11.14 15.30
N GLN A 14 -58.35 11.68 14.11
CA GLN A 14 -58.14 13.01 13.55
C GLN A 14 -59.09 14.11 14.09
N GLY A 15 -58.83 15.37 13.72
CA GLY A 15 -59.82 16.46 13.56
C GLY A 15 -59.34 17.83 14.07
N GLN A 16 -58.65 18.67 13.28
CA GLN A 16 -59.10 19.71 12.32
C GLN A 16 -59.94 20.90 12.85
N MET A 17 -59.45 22.11 12.48
CA MET A 17 -60.18 23.37 12.15
C MET A 17 -60.91 24.14 13.26
N GLN A 18 -61.12 25.47 13.24
CA GLN A 18 -60.55 26.67 12.61
C GLN A 18 -61.40 27.86 13.17
N GLN A 19 -60.84 29.08 13.14
CA GLN A 19 -61.53 30.39 13.06
C GLN A 19 -62.04 31.14 14.33
N SER A 20 -61.64 32.42 14.33
CA SER A 20 -62.01 33.62 15.12
C SER A 20 -63.18 34.38 14.41
N PRO A 21 -63.57 35.68 14.66
CA PRO A 21 -63.16 36.72 15.65
C PRO A 21 -64.31 37.65 16.21
N SER A 22 -63.90 38.69 16.98
CA SER A 22 -64.55 40.02 17.29
C SER A 22 -65.48 40.12 18.53
N ARG A 23 -65.47 41.15 19.42
CA ARG A 23 -65.37 42.62 19.29
C ARG A 23 -65.03 43.37 20.64
N ALA A 24 -64.30 44.49 20.53
CA ALA A 24 -64.30 45.80 21.28
C ALA A 24 -64.13 45.89 22.83
N ARG A 25 -62.98 46.40 23.35
CA ARG A 25 -62.62 47.80 23.84
C ARG A 25 -63.35 48.24 25.14
N THR A 26 -62.71 48.63 26.26
CA THR A 26 -61.69 49.70 26.47
C THR A 26 -60.90 49.63 27.81
N ALA A 27 -59.62 50.04 27.72
CA ALA A 27 -58.80 50.87 28.66
C ALA A 27 -58.15 50.31 29.95
N ARG A 28 -56.81 50.11 29.91
CA ARG A 28 -55.79 50.81 30.74
C ARG A 28 -54.35 50.42 30.33
N ALA A 29 -53.47 51.42 30.24
CA ALA A 29 -52.01 51.29 30.07
C ALA A 29 -51.38 50.67 31.34
N GLY A 30 -50.29 49.91 31.33
CA GLY A 30 -49.31 49.60 30.30
C GLY A 30 -47.91 49.65 30.89
N ARG A 31 -47.42 48.51 31.43
CA ARG A 31 -46.04 47.98 31.42
C ARG A 31 -45.84 47.02 32.60
N GLU A 32 -46.16 45.74 32.38
CA GLU A 32 -45.79 44.65 33.28
C GLU A 32 -44.76 43.73 32.61
N THR A 33 -43.64 43.64 33.31
CA THR A 33 -42.68 42.55 33.45
C THR A 33 -43.07 41.19 32.86
N TYR A 34 -42.26 40.69 31.93
CA TYR A 34 -42.04 39.27 31.74
C TYR A 34 -40.62 38.91 32.19
N THR A 35 -40.57 38.17 33.29
CA THR A 35 -39.41 37.45 33.80
C THR A 35 -39.17 36.25 32.88
N VAL A 36 -38.01 36.21 32.20
CA VAL A 36 -37.50 34.98 31.59
C VAL A 36 -36.18 34.64 32.27
N ILE A 37 -36.19 33.48 32.90
CA ILE A 37 -35.08 32.82 33.58
C ILE A 37 -34.04 32.43 32.52
N CYS A 38 -32.84 32.99 32.61
CA CYS A 38 -31.68 32.55 31.85
C CYS A 38 -30.64 32.00 32.83
N ASP A 39 -30.67 30.69 33.06
CA ASP A 39 -29.66 29.97 33.85
C ASP A 39 -28.57 29.39 32.93
N GLY A 40 -27.34 29.89 33.14
CA GLY A 40 -26.18 29.05 33.45
C GLY A 40 -25.68 27.99 32.45
N LEU A 41 -25.29 28.37 31.22
CA LEU A 41 -24.49 27.45 30.37
C LEU A 41 -23.32 28.07 29.58
N LEU A 42 -23.01 29.35 29.78
CA LEU A 42 -21.88 30.00 29.10
C LEU A 42 -20.63 30.19 29.98
N LEU A 43 -20.73 30.03 31.30
CA LEU A 43 -19.63 30.25 32.25
C LEU A 43 -18.82 28.99 32.63
N ARG A 44 -19.20 27.79 32.17
CA ARG A 44 -18.41 26.55 32.40
C ARG A 44 -17.48 26.15 31.26
N LYS A 45 -17.56 26.79 30.08
CA LYS A 45 -16.64 26.50 28.96
C LYS A 45 -15.43 27.44 28.89
N ILE A 46 -15.43 28.55 29.63
CA ILE A 46 -14.31 29.51 29.67
C ILE A 46 -13.31 29.15 30.80
N ALA A 47 -13.73 28.41 31.83
CA ALA A 47 -12.86 28.00 32.94
C ALA A 47 -12.00 26.74 32.68
N VAL A 48 -12.28 25.95 31.63
CA VAL A 48 -11.51 24.74 31.28
C VAL A 48 -10.41 25.02 30.24
N GLY A 49 -10.51 26.12 29.49
CA GLY A 49 -9.51 26.52 28.49
C GLY A 49 -8.30 27.28 29.04
N LEU A 50 -8.37 27.79 30.28
CA LEU A 50 -7.31 28.64 30.88
C LEU A 50 -6.41 27.90 31.88
N LEU A 51 -6.67 26.63 32.20
CA LEU A 51 -5.80 25.81 33.08
C LEU A 51 -4.88 24.84 32.33
N THR A 52 -5.02 24.69 31.02
CA THR A 52 -4.16 23.83 30.18
C THR A 52 -2.97 24.56 29.55
N VAL A 53 -2.94 25.90 29.57
CA VAL A 53 -1.82 26.69 29.03
C VAL A 53 -0.70 26.94 30.05
N PHE A 54 -0.93 26.69 31.34
CA PHE A 54 0.10 26.87 32.40
C PHE A 54 0.78 25.58 32.89
N ALA A 55 0.41 24.40 32.37
CA ALA A 55 0.96 23.10 32.81
C ALA A 55 2.03 22.48 31.88
N ILE A 56 2.44 23.14 30.78
CA ILE A 56 3.45 22.61 29.82
C ILE A 56 4.77 23.43 29.84
N SER A 57 5.07 24.13 30.94
CA SER A 57 6.39 24.77 31.11
C SER A 57 7.22 24.28 32.31
N ARG A 58 6.79 23.21 33.01
CA ARG A 58 7.59 22.57 34.07
C ARG A 58 7.28 21.07 34.22
N ALA A 59 7.89 20.24 33.38
CA ALA A 59 8.17 18.83 33.70
C ALA A 59 9.02 18.18 32.58
N GLY A 60 10.18 18.76 32.31
CA GLY A 60 11.33 17.97 31.90
C GLY A 60 12.22 17.82 33.14
N VAL A 61 12.76 16.61 33.35
CA VAL A 61 13.81 16.21 34.31
C VAL A 61 13.33 15.30 35.47
N ASN A 62 13.96 14.11 35.53
CA ASN A 62 14.09 13.11 36.60
C ASN A 62 13.13 11.89 36.67
N SER A 63 13.67 10.75 36.19
CA SER A 63 14.04 9.53 36.93
C SER A 63 13.03 8.72 37.75
N ALA A 64 12.99 7.43 37.39
CA ALA A 64 13.19 6.21 38.19
C ALA A 64 12.29 5.89 39.41
N ASP A 65 11.93 4.60 39.46
CA ASP A 65 11.53 3.77 40.61
C ASP A 65 10.32 4.20 41.45
N ALA A 66 9.30 3.32 41.51
CA ALA A 66 8.96 2.57 42.73
C ALA A 66 7.54 1.96 42.69
N LEU A 67 7.45 0.79 43.36
CA LEU A 67 6.26 0.16 44.01
C LEU A 67 5.28 -0.55 43.06
N GLN A 68 5.16 -1.88 43.01
CA GLN A 68 5.18 -2.94 44.03
C GLN A 68 4.18 -2.74 45.19
N ARG A 69 3.13 -3.60 45.17
CA ARG A 69 2.47 -4.32 46.29
C ARG A 69 0.96 -4.10 46.49
N ASN A 70 0.34 -5.25 46.75
CA ASN A 70 -0.94 -5.53 47.41
C ASN A 70 -2.19 -5.17 46.59
N GLU A 71 -3.16 -6.08 46.42
CA GLU A 71 -3.88 -6.72 47.53
C GLU A 71 -4.08 -8.23 47.36
N ARG A 72 -3.98 -8.91 48.51
CA ARG A 72 -4.45 -10.28 48.76
C ARG A 72 -5.93 -10.24 49.16
N GLY A 73 -6.64 -11.31 48.82
CA GLY A 73 -7.57 -11.94 49.75
C GLY A 73 -8.96 -12.19 49.19
N LEU A 74 -9.27 -13.47 48.92
CA LEU A 74 -10.28 -14.22 49.67
C LEU A 74 -10.26 -15.68 49.20
N ALA A 75 -9.84 -16.56 50.10
CA ALA A 75 -10.00 -18.01 50.02
C ALA A 75 -11.26 -18.41 50.79
N LEU A 76 -11.94 -19.46 50.33
CA LEU A 76 -12.87 -20.38 51.01
C LEU A 76 -13.46 -21.27 49.88
N GLY A 77 -13.50 -22.59 49.91
CA GLY A 77 -13.14 -23.59 50.90
C GLY A 77 -13.22 -24.99 50.26
N ASP A 78 -12.65 -25.97 50.96
CA ASP A 78 -12.59 -27.39 50.63
C ASP A 78 -13.95 -28.03 50.29
N LEU A 79 -13.92 -29.03 49.41
CA LEU A 79 -14.56 -30.32 49.71
C LEU A 79 -13.91 -31.45 48.92
N SER A 80 -13.24 -32.36 49.64
CA SER A 80 -12.73 -33.63 49.14
C SER A 80 -13.88 -34.63 49.02
N ILE A 81 -13.94 -35.40 47.93
CA ILE A 81 -14.52 -36.75 47.94
C ILE A 81 -13.58 -37.69 47.17
N ARG A 82 -13.11 -38.70 47.91
CA ARG A 82 -12.36 -39.88 47.47
C ARG A 82 -13.30 -40.92 46.84
N THR A 83 -12.65 -41.94 46.27
CA THR A 83 -13.12 -43.29 45.88
C THR A 83 -13.50 -43.41 44.40
N SER A 84 -13.08 -44.42 43.66
CA SER A 84 -12.23 -45.59 43.93
C SER A 84 -11.90 -46.27 42.61
N GLU A 85 -10.74 -46.91 42.58
CA GLU A 85 -10.25 -47.85 41.58
C GLU A 85 -11.28 -48.94 41.23
N VAL A 86 -11.31 -49.36 39.95
CA VAL A 86 -11.39 -50.78 39.59
C VAL A 86 -10.46 -51.03 38.40
N THR A 87 -9.49 -51.89 38.67
CA THR A 87 -8.53 -52.52 37.77
C THR A 87 -9.14 -53.74 37.08
N THR A 88 -8.81 -53.96 35.80
CA THR A 88 -8.54 -55.26 35.13
C THR A 88 -8.36 -54.98 33.62
N ALA A 89 -7.16 -54.98 33.01
CA ALA A 89 -6.14 -56.02 32.84
C ALA A 89 -6.63 -57.24 32.04
N ARG A 90 -6.29 -57.31 30.74
CA ARG A 90 -5.61 -58.44 30.03
C ARG A 90 -5.67 -58.24 28.51
N LYS A 91 -4.50 -58.09 27.85
CA LYS A 91 -3.74 -59.14 27.10
C LYS A 91 -4.29 -59.34 25.69
N GLU A 92 -3.52 -59.61 24.65
CA GLU A 92 -2.09 -59.62 24.29
C GLU A 92 -2.11 -60.12 22.83
N SER A 93 -1.14 -59.69 22.02
CA SER A 93 -0.66 -60.37 20.80
C SER A 93 -1.56 -60.31 19.56
N GLN A 94 -1.09 -60.23 18.31
CA GLN A 94 0.19 -60.60 17.74
C GLN A 94 0.58 -59.66 16.59
N GLN A 95 1.89 -59.51 16.51
CA GLN A 95 2.73 -59.00 15.43
C GLN A 95 2.55 -59.80 14.13
N GLN A 96 2.56 -59.13 12.97
CA GLN A 96 3.36 -59.56 11.83
C GLN A 96 3.68 -58.39 10.90
N ASN A 97 4.98 -58.23 10.70
CA ASN A 97 5.66 -57.24 9.87
C ASN A 97 5.36 -57.43 8.37
N LEU A 98 5.41 -56.35 7.61
CA LEU A 98 6.13 -56.30 6.34
C LEU A 98 6.65 -54.88 6.08
N ASP A 99 7.88 -54.87 5.61
CA ASP A 99 8.89 -53.83 5.69
C ASP A 99 8.84 -52.73 4.61
N SER A 100 9.55 -51.65 4.96
CA SER A 100 10.34 -50.73 4.11
C SER A 100 9.61 -49.59 3.38
N GLY A 101 10.05 -48.33 3.47
CA GLY A 101 11.18 -47.73 4.18
C GLY A 101 11.16 -46.21 3.99
N ARG A 102 11.00 -45.47 5.09
CA ARG A 102 11.16 -43.99 5.16
C ARG A 102 12.54 -43.66 5.71
N TYR A 103 13.24 -42.74 5.06
CA TYR A 103 14.43 -42.09 5.62
C TYR A 103 14.00 -41.01 6.63
N ALA A 104 14.42 -41.19 7.88
CA ALA A 104 14.21 -40.27 8.99
C ALA A 104 15.45 -39.41 9.24
N ILE A 105 15.22 -38.15 9.59
CA ILE A 105 16.21 -37.18 10.08
C ILE A 105 16.26 -37.33 11.61
N SER A 106 17.43 -37.68 12.14
CA SER A 106 17.66 -37.83 13.58
C SER A 106 18.07 -36.51 14.24
N SER A 107 17.42 -36.14 15.35
CA SER A 107 17.93 -35.19 16.35
C SER A 107 18.24 -35.93 17.65
N SER A 108 19.48 -35.83 18.11
CA SER A 108 19.99 -36.48 19.32
C SER A 108 19.80 -35.59 20.56
N ARG A 109 19.19 -36.12 21.62
CA ARG A 109 19.33 -35.62 23.01
C ARG A 109 20.35 -36.48 23.77
N LYS A 110 21.23 -35.82 24.52
CA LYS A 110 22.16 -36.41 25.50
C LYS A 110 21.50 -36.56 26.88
N GLY A 111 21.93 -37.56 27.64
CA GLY A 111 21.79 -37.65 29.09
C GLY A 111 22.86 -38.57 29.71
N THR A 112 23.65 -38.00 30.65
CA THR A 112 24.26 -38.56 31.89
C THR A 112 25.09 -39.87 31.83
N SER A 113 26.19 -40.13 32.56
CA SER A 113 27.11 -39.46 33.52
C SER A 113 28.03 -40.58 34.04
N THR A 114 29.34 -40.34 34.28
CA THR A 114 30.19 -40.91 35.39
C THR A 114 31.67 -40.52 35.23
N GLU A 115 32.22 -39.86 36.26
CA GLU A 115 33.53 -40.01 36.97
C GLU A 115 34.76 -40.61 36.23
N ASN A 116 36.03 -40.19 36.37
CA ASN A 116 36.78 -39.63 37.52
C ASN A 116 38.14 -38.98 37.12
N ASP A 117 38.65 -38.14 38.02
CA ASP A 117 40.06 -37.89 38.42
C ASP A 117 41.06 -37.01 37.61
N SER A 118 41.20 -35.77 38.14
CA SER A 118 42.41 -35.24 38.82
C SER A 118 43.46 -34.38 38.10
N VAL A 119 43.91 -33.36 38.87
CA VAL A 119 45.21 -32.66 38.90
C VAL A 119 45.21 -31.14 38.59
N THR A 120 45.09 -30.38 39.70
CA THR A 120 45.79 -29.15 40.14
C THR A 120 45.99 -27.92 39.23
N GLY A 121 45.22 -26.85 39.55
CA GLY A 121 45.70 -25.53 40.03
C GLY A 121 46.69 -24.69 39.22
N ASP A 122 46.28 -23.50 38.78
CA ASP A 122 46.71 -22.24 39.41
C ASP A 122 45.79 -21.07 38.99
N ARG A 123 45.66 -20.10 39.90
CA ARG A 123 44.83 -18.90 39.84
C ARG A 123 45.45 -17.86 38.90
N THR A 124 44.64 -17.21 38.07
CA THR A 124 44.60 -15.74 38.01
C THR A 124 43.35 -15.25 37.27
N ARG A 125 42.91 -14.08 37.73
CA ARG A 125 41.57 -13.51 37.65
C ARG A 125 41.56 -12.43 36.56
N TYR A 126 40.71 -12.55 35.55
CA TYR A 126 40.16 -11.40 34.81
C TYR A 126 38.67 -11.67 34.57
N GLN A 127 37.84 -10.76 35.07
CA GLN A 127 36.39 -10.79 34.95
C GLN A 127 36.02 -10.55 33.49
N ASP A 128 35.31 -11.51 32.88
CA ASP A 128 34.54 -11.27 31.67
C ASP A 128 33.09 -11.06 32.11
N VAL A 129 32.58 -9.87 31.83
CA VAL A 129 31.19 -9.49 32.12
C VAL A 129 30.33 -10.20 31.09
N GLY A 130 29.64 -11.24 31.54
CA GLY A 130 28.66 -11.96 30.72
C GLY A 130 27.59 -11.01 30.21
N VAL A 131 27.62 -10.75 28.91
CA VAL A 131 26.48 -10.21 28.18
C VAL A 131 25.46 -11.35 28.12
N HIS A 132 24.37 -11.20 28.86
CA HIS A 132 23.21 -12.08 28.76
C HIS A 132 22.70 -12.06 27.32
N ASP A 133 22.61 -13.25 26.72
CA ASP A 133 21.86 -13.51 25.49
C ASP A 133 20.36 -13.25 25.76
N GLU A 134 19.91 -12.02 25.48
CA GLU A 134 18.49 -11.72 25.37
C GLU A 134 17.98 -12.17 24.00
N ALA A 135 17.06 -13.13 24.05
CA ALA A 135 16.29 -13.64 22.92
C ALA A 135 15.45 -12.54 22.23
N PRO A 136 15.07 -12.71 20.95
CA PRO A 136 14.67 -11.62 20.08
C PRO A 136 13.30 -11.02 20.41
N THR A 137 13.21 -9.71 20.17
CA THR A 137 12.06 -8.81 20.33
C THR A 137 11.00 -9.03 19.24
N GLU A 138 10.24 -10.13 19.33
CA GLU A 138 8.96 -10.28 18.64
C GLU A 138 7.95 -10.88 19.62
N ALA A 139 6.68 -10.48 19.50
CA ALA A 139 5.63 -11.06 20.31
C ALA A 139 5.58 -12.58 20.05
N PRO A 140 5.41 -13.43 21.09
CA PRO A 140 5.32 -14.86 20.91
C PRO A 140 4.17 -15.23 19.96
N PRO A 141 4.31 -16.29 19.14
CA PRO A 141 3.27 -16.70 18.21
C PRO A 141 1.98 -16.98 18.97
N VAL A 142 0.86 -16.46 18.45
CA VAL A 142 -0.46 -16.68 19.03
C VAL A 142 -1.11 -17.86 18.30
N PHE A 143 -1.24 -18.99 19.00
CA PHE A 143 -1.91 -20.18 18.51
C PHE A 143 -3.43 -20.05 18.69
N SER A 144 -4.18 -20.46 17.66
CA SER A 144 -5.63 -20.57 17.71
C SER A 144 -6.07 -21.94 18.23
N ASN A 145 -7.37 -22.13 18.40
CA ASN A 145 -8.00 -23.43 18.69
C ASN A 145 -8.27 -24.26 17.41
N GLU A 146 -7.67 -23.88 16.29
CA GLU A 146 -7.80 -24.56 15.01
C GLU A 146 -6.58 -25.43 14.71
N PHE A 147 -6.82 -26.52 14.00
CA PHE A 147 -5.82 -27.52 13.68
C PHE A 147 -6.02 -28.00 12.25
N VAL A 148 -4.91 -28.26 11.56
CA VAL A 148 -4.93 -29.06 10.34
C VAL A 148 -4.52 -30.46 10.69
N VAL A 149 -5.37 -31.42 10.35
CA VAL A 149 -5.20 -32.83 10.64
C VAL A 149 -5.08 -33.61 9.35
N LYS A 150 -4.22 -34.62 9.34
CA LYS A 150 -4.08 -35.55 8.24
C LYS A 150 -4.83 -36.82 8.57
N MET A 151 -5.75 -37.19 7.68
CA MET A 151 -6.48 -38.43 7.83
C MET A 151 -6.92 -38.94 6.45
N PRO A 152 -6.48 -40.13 6.02
CA PRO A 152 -7.02 -40.75 4.82
C PRO A 152 -8.46 -41.21 5.06
N GLY A 153 -9.33 -41.02 4.07
CA GLY A 153 -10.73 -41.47 4.15
C GLY A 153 -11.68 -40.55 3.40
N SER A 154 -12.97 -40.85 3.50
CA SER A 154 -14.01 -39.95 3.00
C SER A 154 -14.14 -38.72 3.90
N VAL A 155 -14.61 -37.60 3.35
CA VAL A 155 -14.88 -36.39 4.13
C VAL A 155 -15.91 -36.67 5.25
N GLU A 156 -16.86 -37.58 5.00
CA GLU A 156 -17.87 -38.01 5.96
C GLU A 156 -17.25 -38.76 7.15
N ASP A 157 -16.26 -39.62 6.91
CA ASP A 157 -15.54 -40.32 7.98
C ASP A 157 -14.76 -39.34 8.86
N VAL A 158 -14.08 -38.38 8.24
CA VAL A 158 -13.32 -37.32 8.94
C VAL A 158 -14.27 -36.47 9.78
N LYS A 159 -15.41 -36.06 9.23
CA LYS A 159 -16.45 -35.31 9.97
C LYS A 159 -16.93 -36.09 11.20
N ARG A 160 -17.30 -37.37 11.02
CA ARG A 160 -17.77 -38.23 12.11
C ARG A 160 -16.73 -38.36 13.22
N LEU A 161 -15.46 -38.59 12.87
CA LEU A 161 -14.38 -38.72 13.85
C LEU A 161 -14.04 -37.39 14.51
N ALA A 162 -14.04 -36.28 13.75
CA ALA A 162 -13.88 -34.95 14.30
C ALA A 162 -14.94 -34.70 15.39
N GLU A 163 -16.21 -34.97 15.12
CA GLU A 163 -17.28 -34.82 16.11
C GLU A 163 -17.10 -35.70 17.34
N LEU A 164 -16.73 -36.98 17.14
CA LEU A 164 -16.51 -37.94 18.23
C LEU A 164 -15.37 -37.51 19.16
N HIS A 165 -14.33 -36.91 18.61
CA HIS A 165 -13.18 -36.39 19.38
C HIS A 165 -13.33 -34.90 19.78
N GLY A 166 -14.53 -34.32 19.63
CA GLY A 166 -14.82 -32.97 20.14
C GLY A 166 -14.28 -31.84 19.26
N TYR A 167 -14.20 -32.05 17.95
CA TYR A 167 -13.86 -31.06 16.94
C TYR A 167 -15.08 -30.66 16.10
N TYR A 168 -15.02 -29.47 15.49
CA TYR A 168 -15.84 -29.07 14.35
C TYR A 168 -15.00 -29.22 13.10
N TYR A 169 -15.60 -29.75 12.04
CA TYR A 169 -14.96 -29.81 10.73
C TYR A 169 -15.20 -28.51 9.99
N LEU A 170 -14.13 -27.82 9.59
CA LEU A 170 -14.21 -26.52 8.91
C LEU A 170 -14.09 -26.66 7.37
N GLY A 171 -13.37 -27.68 6.88
CA GLY A 171 -13.18 -27.91 5.44
C GLY A 171 -12.00 -28.82 5.11
N SER A 172 -11.85 -29.17 3.83
CA SER A 172 -10.70 -29.91 3.31
C SER A 172 -9.75 -28.99 2.56
N LEU A 173 -8.48 -29.37 2.53
CA LEU A 173 -7.50 -28.87 1.57
C LEU A 173 -7.47 -29.84 0.37
N PRO A 174 -7.19 -29.37 -0.85
CA PRO A 174 -7.25 -30.20 -2.05
C PRO A 174 -6.08 -31.20 -2.19
N PHE A 175 -5.20 -31.28 -1.19
CA PHE A 175 -3.99 -32.10 -1.22
C PHE A 175 -3.78 -32.86 0.09
N ASP A 176 -3.06 -33.99 -0.04
CA ASP A 176 -2.50 -34.79 1.06
C ASP A 176 -3.51 -35.31 2.12
N ASN A 177 -4.81 -35.33 1.80
CA ASN A 177 -5.90 -35.66 2.74
C ASN A 177 -5.82 -34.84 4.04
N LEU A 178 -5.55 -33.54 3.89
CA LEU A 178 -5.50 -32.59 4.98
C LEU A 178 -6.86 -31.93 5.19
N HIS A 179 -7.26 -31.84 6.46
CA HIS A 179 -8.56 -31.33 6.87
C HIS A 179 -8.39 -30.28 7.94
N HIS A 180 -9.11 -29.17 7.80
CA HIS A 180 -9.12 -28.08 8.76
C HIS A 180 -10.23 -28.32 9.79
N VAL A 181 -9.88 -28.39 11.07
CA VAL A 181 -10.78 -28.67 12.18
C VAL A 181 -10.59 -27.69 13.35
N ARG A 182 -11.63 -27.42 14.13
CA ARG A 182 -11.62 -26.52 15.30
C ARG A 182 -12.00 -27.28 16.56
N HIS A 183 -11.21 -27.20 17.62
CA HIS A 183 -11.49 -27.94 18.84
C HIS A 183 -12.57 -27.24 19.69
N ARG A 184 -13.62 -27.97 20.12
CA ARG A 184 -14.80 -27.41 20.80
C ARG A 184 -14.52 -26.84 22.18
N ARG A 185 -13.60 -27.45 22.94
CA ARG A 185 -13.33 -27.09 24.34
C ARG A 185 -12.13 -26.15 24.52
N LEU A 186 -11.38 -25.89 23.44
CA LEU A 186 -10.28 -24.94 23.48
C LEU A 186 -10.87 -23.59 23.07
N VAL A 187 -11.06 -22.70 24.04
CA VAL A 187 -11.75 -21.42 23.84
C VAL A 187 -10.76 -20.26 23.76
N HIS A 188 -9.49 -20.48 24.16
CA HIS A 188 -8.51 -19.41 24.32
C HIS A 188 -7.37 -19.51 23.30
N ARG A 189 -6.97 -18.34 22.81
CA ARG A 189 -5.67 -18.14 22.16
C ARG A 189 -4.57 -18.42 23.17
N SER A 190 -3.48 -19.04 22.71
CA SER A 190 -2.37 -19.45 23.56
C SER A 190 -1.04 -19.03 22.96
N ILE A 191 -0.06 -18.71 23.80
CA ILE A 191 1.35 -18.54 23.38
C ILE A 191 2.10 -19.89 23.35
N ASP A 192 1.51 -20.91 23.97
CA ASP A 192 2.04 -22.27 24.02
C ASP A 192 1.24 -23.22 23.12
N LEU A 193 1.93 -24.20 22.53
CA LEU A 193 1.32 -25.29 21.79
C LEU A 193 0.47 -26.17 22.70
N HIS A 194 -0.75 -26.49 22.26
CA HIS A 194 -1.58 -27.46 22.95
C HIS A 194 -1.04 -28.87 22.73
N PRO A 195 -0.83 -29.65 23.81
CA PRO A 195 -0.26 -30.98 23.71
C PRO A 195 -1.17 -31.92 22.90
N HIS A 196 -0.53 -32.78 22.11
CA HIS A 196 -1.21 -33.85 21.39
C HIS A 196 -1.68 -34.91 22.38
N ASN A 197 -2.94 -35.33 22.27
CA ASN A 197 -3.46 -36.46 23.03
C ASN A 197 -3.33 -37.71 22.15
N GLU A 198 -2.54 -38.70 22.59
CA GLU A 198 -2.26 -39.93 21.82
C GLU A 198 -3.53 -40.74 21.46
N SER A 199 -4.66 -40.47 22.11
CA SER A 199 -5.95 -41.08 21.78
C SER A 199 -6.68 -40.43 20.59
N GLU A 200 -6.14 -39.36 20.01
CA GLU A 200 -6.70 -38.72 18.82
C GLU A 200 -6.41 -39.52 17.54
N PRO A 201 -7.35 -39.58 16.57
CA PRO A 201 -7.27 -40.48 15.43
C PRO A 201 -6.41 -39.93 14.27
N TRP A 202 -5.71 -38.81 14.46
CA TRP A 202 -5.02 -38.08 13.41
C TRP A 202 -3.63 -38.66 13.14
N GLU A 203 -3.25 -38.85 11.87
CA GLU A 203 -1.88 -39.26 11.53
C GLU A 203 -0.86 -38.15 11.82
N GLU A 204 -1.26 -36.92 11.52
CA GLU A 204 -0.51 -35.70 11.76
C GLU A 204 -1.50 -34.62 12.23
N ARG A 205 -1.09 -33.77 13.17
CA ARG A 205 -1.89 -32.66 13.68
C ARG A 205 -1.02 -31.42 13.85
N ILE A 206 -1.43 -30.32 13.23
CA ILE A 206 -0.70 -29.05 13.24
C ILE A 206 -1.63 -27.96 13.77
N GLN A 207 -1.32 -27.43 14.95
CA GLN A 207 -2.04 -26.28 15.49
C GLN A 207 -1.78 -25.04 14.65
N GLN A 208 -2.85 -24.33 14.33
CA GLN A 208 -2.78 -23.12 13.52
C GLN A 208 -2.33 -21.92 14.35
N LYS A 209 -1.58 -21.04 13.69
CA LYS A 209 -1.15 -19.74 14.23
C LYS A 209 -1.97 -18.65 13.60
N ILE A 210 -2.33 -17.66 14.41
CA ILE A 210 -2.94 -16.43 13.93
C ILE A 210 -1.86 -15.60 13.27
N LYS A 211 -2.11 -15.21 12.03
CA LYS A 211 -1.25 -14.37 11.21
C LYS A 211 -1.87 -12.98 11.14
N VAL A 212 -1.05 -11.95 11.26
CA VAL A 212 -1.50 -10.58 11.03
C VAL A 212 -1.47 -10.33 9.52
N ARG A 213 -2.61 -10.00 8.95
CA ARG A 213 -2.75 -9.66 7.53
C ARG A 213 -3.46 -8.34 7.41
N THR A 214 -2.82 -7.41 6.70
CA THR A 214 -3.34 -6.05 6.54
C THR A 214 -3.95 -5.90 5.15
N LYS A 215 -5.22 -5.46 5.12
CA LYS A 215 -5.91 -4.99 3.92
C LYS A 215 -5.22 -3.72 3.42
N ARG A 216 -4.97 -3.61 2.12
CA ARG A 216 -4.28 -2.45 1.52
C ARG A 216 -5.25 -1.29 1.18
N ASP A 217 -6.21 -0.95 2.05
CA ASP A 217 -7.08 0.24 1.88
C ASP A 217 -6.43 1.48 2.55
N TYR A 218 -6.31 2.59 1.82
CA TYR A 218 -5.85 3.87 2.38
C TYR A 218 -7.06 4.81 2.57
N GLY A 219 -7.94 4.47 3.52
CA GLY A 219 -9.26 5.09 3.64
C GLY A 219 -9.72 5.38 5.07
N GLY A 220 -9.02 6.27 5.78
CA GLY A 220 -9.47 6.85 7.05
C GLY A 220 -9.21 8.36 7.14
N GLU A 221 -10.22 9.16 7.53
CA GLU A 221 -10.12 10.62 7.68
C GLU A 221 -8.99 11.05 8.65
N GLU A 222 -8.63 10.22 9.63
CA GLU A 222 -7.55 10.50 10.59
C GLU A 222 -6.15 10.65 9.95
N ASN A 223 -5.91 10.00 8.81
CA ASN A 223 -4.59 10.03 8.16
C ASN A 223 -4.35 11.29 7.30
N VAL A 224 -5.41 12.01 6.94
CA VAL A 224 -5.35 13.30 6.23
C VAL A 224 -4.74 14.39 7.13
N HIS A 225 -4.99 14.35 8.43
CA HIS A 225 -4.45 15.32 9.39
C HIS A 225 -2.97 15.09 9.73
N LEU A 226 -2.52 13.83 9.80
CA LEU A 226 -1.10 13.50 9.92
C LEU A 226 -0.30 13.98 8.69
N TRP A 227 -0.93 14.02 7.52
CA TRP A 227 -0.36 14.53 6.28
C TRP A 227 -0.17 16.07 6.28
N GLN A 228 -1.12 16.85 6.82
CA GLN A 228 -0.96 18.31 7.00
C GLN A 228 0.21 18.69 7.91
N ARG A 229 0.65 17.77 8.78
CA ARG A 229 1.81 17.94 9.66
C ARG A 229 3.13 17.68 8.95
N TRP A 230 3.14 16.70 8.04
CA TRP A 230 4.29 16.38 7.20
C TRP A 230 4.58 17.50 6.18
N GLN A 231 3.54 18.06 5.56
CA GLN A 231 3.67 19.17 4.61
C GLN A 231 4.34 20.41 5.23
N ARG A 232 4.06 20.68 6.51
CA ARG A 232 4.71 21.77 7.27
C ARG A 232 6.21 21.55 7.52
N GLN A 233 6.67 20.30 7.60
CA GLN A 233 8.09 20.00 7.79
C GLN A 233 8.89 20.04 6.48
N SER A 234 8.28 19.69 5.34
CA SER A 234 8.91 19.80 4.03
C SER A 234 9.03 21.24 3.54
N ASP A 235 8.10 22.11 3.92
CA ASP A 235 8.12 23.52 3.50
C ASP A 235 9.24 24.32 4.21
N GLU A 236 9.55 24.03 5.48
CA GLU A 236 10.65 24.71 6.20
C GLU A 236 12.05 24.44 5.62
N THR A 237 12.22 23.37 4.84
CA THR A 237 13.51 23.07 4.17
C THR A 237 13.67 23.79 2.83
N ILE A 238 12.59 24.36 2.28
CA ILE A 238 12.56 25.00 0.95
C ILE A 238 12.57 26.54 1.06
N TYR A 239 12.06 27.10 2.17
CA TYR A 239 11.95 28.56 2.36
C TYR A 239 13.24 29.29 2.80
N SER A 240 14.38 28.62 2.95
CA SER A 240 15.66 29.30 3.25
C SER A 240 16.39 29.85 2.02
N ALA A 241 15.86 29.64 0.82
CA ALA A 241 16.47 30.12 -0.41
C ALA A 241 15.56 31.14 -1.10
N THR A 242 15.96 32.41 -0.99
CA THR A 242 15.56 33.58 -1.80
C THR A 242 14.29 34.33 -1.37
N GLY A 243 14.46 35.61 -1.03
CA GLY A 243 13.41 36.52 -0.57
C GLY A 243 13.35 37.85 -1.35
N ARG A 244 12.30 38.64 -1.02
CA ARG A 244 11.90 40.02 -1.44
C ARG A 244 11.20 40.12 -2.82
N MET A 245 9.91 40.50 -2.93
CA MET A 245 9.24 41.84 -2.80
C MET A 245 9.89 42.92 -3.70
N LEU A 246 9.23 43.68 -4.61
CA LEU A 246 8.01 44.51 -4.61
C LEU A 246 7.59 44.80 -6.08
N ASP A 247 6.31 44.78 -6.47
CA ASP A 247 5.31 45.88 -6.55
C ASP A 247 5.30 46.68 -7.89
N GLY A 248 4.12 46.98 -8.44
CA GLY A 248 3.98 47.84 -9.64
C GLY A 248 2.75 47.60 -10.53
N SER A 249 1.63 48.21 -10.15
CA SER A 249 0.36 48.44 -10.86
C SER A 249 0.44 49.06 -12.28
N TYR A 250 -0.48 48.75 -13.21
CA TYR A 250 -1.56 49.65 -13.69
C TYR A 250 -2.43 49.09 -14.86
N SER A 251 -3.69 49.53 -14.82
CA SER A 251 -4.91 49.39 -15.66
C SER A 251 -4.87 49.29 -17.20
N ARG A 252 -5.77 48.40 -17.69
CA ARG A 252 -6.94 48.64 -18.60
C ARG A 252 -6.77 49.53 -19.85
N ASP A 253 -7.02 48.98 -21.06
CA ASP A 253 -8.29 49.21 -21.80
C ASP A 253 -8.35 48.63 -23.23
N HIS A 254 -9.51 48.03 -23.54
CA HIS A 254 -10.33 48.07 -24.78
C HIS A 254 -9.72 47.78 -26.19
N LEU A 255 -10.09 46.58 -26.73
CA LEU A 255 -10.72 46.22 -28.05
C LEU A 255 -10.32 46.99 -29.34
N PRO A 256 -10.46 46.46 -30.61
CA PRO A 256 -11.30 45.35 -31.06
C PRO A 256 -10.75 44.44 -32.21
N ARG A 257 -11.55 43.42 -32.50
CA ARG A 257 -11.59 42.52 -33.67
C ARG A 257 -11.39 43.20 -35.04
N THR A 258 -10.69 42.50 -35.94
CA THR A 258 -11.05 42.44 -37.36
C THR A 258 -10.95 41.02 -37.93
N SER A 259 -11.94 40.69 -38.74
CA SER A 259 -12.26 39.41 -39.36
C SER A 259 -11.55 39.21 -40.70
N VAL A 260 -11.04 38.00 -40.97
CA VAL A 260 -10.76 37.56 -42.35
C VAL A 260 -11.25 36.12 -42.57
N ARG A 261 -12.45 36.05 -43.16
CA ARG A 261 -12.93 35.17 -44.25
C ARG A 261 -12.33 33.76 -44.37
N GLN A 262 -13.15 32.79 -43.95
CA GLN A 262 -12.99 31.34 -44.14
C GLN A 262 -12.87 30.92 -45.62
N LYS A 263 -11.91 30.04 -45.92
CA LYS A 263 -11.98 29.08 -47.03
C LYS A 263 -12.32 27.71 -46.46
N ARG A 264 -13.29 27.04 -47.09
CA ARG A 264 -13.90 25.78 -46.66
C ARG A 264 -12.86 24.66 -46.54
N ALA A 265 -12.77 24.08 -45.34
CA ALA A 265 -12.05 22.85 -45.06
C ALA A 265 -12.80 21.65 -45.69
N PRO A 266 -12.09 20.57 -46.09
CA PRO A 266 -12.72 19.32 -46.48
C PRO A 266 -13.56 18.78 -45.31
N GLN A 267 -14.77 18.29 -45.63
CA GLN A 267 -15.67 17.68 -44.65
C GLN A 267 -14.96 16.55 -43.91
N PHE A 268 -14.61 16.81 -42.65
CA PHE A 268 -14.37 15.77 -41.66
C PHE A 268 -15.63 14.89 -41.63
N LYS A 269 -15.46 13.59 -41.89
CA LYS A 269 -16.46 12.60 -41.49
C LYS A 269 -16.66 12.75 -39.98
N PRO A 270 -17.91 12.72 -39.48
CA PRO A 270 -18.16 12.90 -38.06
C PRO A 270 -17.39 11.85 -37.27
N GLU A 271 -16.73 12.33 -36.21
CA GLU A 271 -16.22 11.56 -35.08
C GLU A 271 -17.22 10.43 -34.79
N ARG A 272 -16.79 9.17 -34.92
CA ARG A 272 -17.60 8.02 -34.50
C ARG A 272 -18.11 8.33 -33.10
N GLU A 273 -19.43 8.24 -32.90
CA GLU A 273 -20.07 8.32 -31.60
C GLU A 273 -19.21 7.56 -30.58
N ARG A 274 -18.56 8.27 -29.65
CA ARG A 274 -18.07 7.62 -28.43
C ARG A 274 -19.30 6.91 -27.86
N THR A 275 -19.23 5.59 -27.70
CA THR A 275 -20.26 4.78 -27.06
C THR A 275 -20.53 5.40 -25.70
N ARG A 276 -21.57 6.22 -25.62
CA ARG A 276 -21.91 6.94 -24.39
C ARG A 276 -22.61 5.94 -23.49
N MET A 277 -21.84 5.26 -22.65
CA MET A 277 -22.39 4.40 -21.60
C MET A 277 -23.38 5.20 -20.77
N ASN A 278 -24.48 4.55 -20.38
CA ASN A 278 -25.55 5.20 -19.62
C ASN A 278 -25.25 5.28 -18.11
N ASP A 279 -24.17 4.65 -17.65
CA ASP A 279 -23.77 4.58 -16.26
C ASP A 279 -23.32 5.96 -15.72
N PRO A 280 -23.89 6.44 -14.61
CA PRO A 280 -23.78 7.84 -14.18
C PRO A 280 -22.36 8.26 -13.79
N LYS A 281 -21.50 7.33 -13.36
CA LYS A 281 -20.11 7.57 -12.96
C LYS A 281 -19.10 7.22 -14.05
N TRP A 282 -19.52 6.69 -15.20
CA TRP A 282 -18.63 6.44 -16.34
C TRP A 282 -17.73 7.65 -16.67
N PRO A 283 -18.23 8.90 -16.75
CA PRO A 283 -17.37 10.06 -17.04
C PRO A 283 -16.25 10.32 -16.03
N LEU A 284 -16.31 9.72 -14.85
CA LEU A 284 -15.32 9.86 -13.78
C LEU A 284 -14.28 8.72 -13.77
N GLN A 285 -14.50 7.65 -14.53
CA GLN A 285 -13.57 6.52 -14.68
C GLN A 285 -12.43 6.85 -15.65
N TRP A 286 -11.67 7.89 -15.32
CA TRP A 286 -10.57 8.44 -16.11
C TRP A 286 -9.54 7.39 -16.55
N TYR A 287 -9.32 6.37 -15.72
CA TYR A 287 -8.38 5.29 -15.97
C TYR A 287 -8.84 4.33 -17.10
N LEU A 288 -10.10 4.45 -17.55
CA LEU A 288 -10.69 3.70 -18.66
C LEU A 288 -10.93 4.55 -19.91
N ASN A 289 -11.28 5.84 -19.76
CA ASN A 289 -11.89 6.63 -20.84
C ASN A 289 -11.29 8.02 -21.08
N ARG A 290 -10.16 8.34 -20.45
CA ARG A 290 -9.49 9.63 -20.64
C ARG A 290 -9.06 9.85 -22.10
N GLY A 291 -8.67 8.78 -22.80
CA GLY A 291 -8.15 8.82 -24.15
C GLY A 291 -6.72 9.37 -24.25
N GLY A 292 -6.25 9.57 -25.47
CA GLY A 292 -4.94 10.17 -25.74
C GLY A 292 -3.74 9.31 -25.32
N GLY A 293 -3.94 8.01 -25.05
CA GLY A 293 -2.90 7.11 -24.54
C GLY A 293 -2.57 7.31 -23.06
N LEU A 294 -3.44 8.01 -22.32
CA LEU A 294 -3.31 8.30 -20.88
C LEU A 294 -4.22 7.41 -20.01
N ASP A 295 -4.78 6.35 -20.60
CA ASP A 295 -5.59 5.31 -19.98
C ASP A 295 -5.04 3.91 -20.32
N MET A 296 -5.69 2.87 -19.80
CA MET A 296 -5.25 1.48 -19.98
C MET A 296 -5.75 0.80 -21.27
N ASN A 297 -6.21 1.52 -22.32
CA ASN A 297 -6.51 0.85 -23.59
C ASN A 297 -7.88 0.15 -23.65
N VAL A 298 -8.70 0.28 -22.59
CA VAL A 298 -9.82 -0.63 -22.35
C VAL A 298 -10.96 -0.43 -23.35
N GLU A 299 -11.36 0.81 -23.65
CA GLU A 299 -12.39 1.09 -24.66
C GLU A 299 -12.01 0.53 -26.04
N ARG A 300 -10.73 0.63 -26.43
CA ARG A 300 -10.25 0.04 -27.69
C ARG A 300 -10.32 -1.48 -27.67
N ALA A 301 -9.98 -2.12 -26.54
CA ALA A 301 -10.10 -3.57 -26.42
C ALA A 301 -11.55 -4.03 -26.62
N TRP A 302 -12.50 -3.38 -25.95
CA TRP A 302 -13.92 -3.66 -26.11
C TRP A 302 -14.40 -3.44 -27.54
N ALA A 303 -14.06 -2.29 -28.14
CA ALA A 303 -14.54 -1.91 -29.46
C ALA A 303 -13.94 -2.75 -30.61
N GLU A 304 -12.64 -3.07 -30.56
CA GLU A 304 -11.96 -3.77 -31.65
C GLU A 304 -12.07 -5.30 -31.55
N PHE A 305 -12.07 -5.85 -30.32
CA PHE A 305 -12.05 -7.29 -30.12
C PHE A 305 -13.39 -7.87 -29.66
N ASN A 306 -14.37 -7.03 -29.32
CA ASN A 306 -15.67 -7.44 -28.76
C ASN A 306 -15.50 -8.36 -27.55
N VAL A 307 -14.59 -7.98 -26.65
CA VAL A 307 -14.32 -8.65 -25.38
C VAL A 307 -14.98 -7.90 -24.23
N SER A 308 -15.37 -8.65 -23.20
CA SER A 308 -16.04 -8.16 -21.99
C SER A 308 -15.65 -8.93 -20.73
N GLY A 309 -14.80 -9.96 -20.85
CA GLY A 309 -14.50 -10.94 -19.79
C GLY A 309 -15.43 -12.15 -19.80
N LYS A 310 -16.29 -12.29 -20.82
CA LYS A 310 -17.35 -13.31 -20.85
C LYS A 310 -16.79 -14.73 -20.75
N GLY A 311 -17.37 -15.52 -19.85
CA GLY A 311 -16.99 -16.91 -19.62
C GLY A 311 -15.73 -17.07 -18.75
N VAL A 312 -15.16 -15.96 -18.26
CA VAL A 312 -14.09 -15.97 -17.26
C VAL A 312 -14.70 -15.70 -15.89
N VAL A 313 -14.19 -16.42 -14.89
CA VAL A 313 -14.62 -16.35 -13.48
C VAL A 313 -13.48 -15.76 -12.67
N VAL A 314 -13.73 -14.62 -12.03
CA VAL A 314 -12.79 -13.93 -11.14
C VAL A 314 -13.32 -14.00 -9.71
N THR A 315 -12.44 -14.14 -8.72
CA THR A 315 -12.83 -14.07 -7.30
C THR A 315 -11.94 -13.09 -6.54
N ILE A 316 -12.55 -12.33 -5.62
CA ILE A 316 -11.89 -11.35 -4.76
C ILE A 316 -11.65 -11.98 -3.39
N LEU A 317 -10.38 -12.12 -2.98
CA LEU A 317 -10.00 -12.71 -1.69
C LEU A 317 -9.83 -11.58 -0.68
N ASP A 318 -10.88 -11.28 0.09
CA ASP A 318 -10.91 -10.06 0.91
C ASP A 318 -11.85 -10.16 2.13
N ASP A 319 -12.53 -9.07 2.48
CA ASP A 319 -13.45 -8.94 3.61
C ASP A 319 -14.93 -9.23 3.30
N GLY A 320 -15.19 -9.72 2.09
CA GLY A 320 -16.51 -10.09 1.61
C GLY A 320 -16.90 -9.37 0.33
N LEU A 321 -18.06 -9.73 -0.21
CA LEU A 321 -18.60 -9.14 -1.43
C LEU A 321 -20.11 -8.96 -1.26
N GLU A 322 -20.59 -7.73 -1.37
CA GLU A 322 -22.02 -7.39 -1.34
C GLU A 322 -22.69 -7.92 -2.61
N LYS A 323 -23.07 -9.19 -2.58
CA LYS A 323 -23.52 -9.95 -3.76
C LYS A 323 -24.82 -9.43 -4.37
N ASP A 324 -25.59 -8.70 -3.57
CA ASP A 324 -26.84 -8.07 -3.96
C ASP A 324 -26.67 -6.59 -4.34
N HIS A 325 -25.43 -6.08 -4.44
CA HIS A 325 -25.17 -4.76 -4.97
C HIS A 325 -25.74 -4.65 -6.40
N PRO A 326 -26.53 -3.60 -6.74
CA PRO A 326 -27.21 -3.50 -8.04
C PRO A 326 -26.26 -3.50 -9.24
N ASP A 327 -25.03 -3.07 -9.03
CA ASP A 327 -23.95 -3.08 -10.04
C ASP A 327 -23.15 -4.39 -10.12
N ILE A 328 -23.47 -5.40 -9.30
CA ILE A 328 -22.73 -6.68 -9.20
C ILE A 328 -23.67 -7.88 -9.38
N GLN A 329 -24.91 -7.81 -8.87
CA GLN A 329 -25.82 -8.94 -8.68
C GLN A 329 -26.03 -9.84 -9.92
N GLU A 330 -25.96 -9.29 -11.14
CA GLU A 330 -26.13 -10.08 -12.37
C GLU A 330 -24.87 -10.87 -12.75
N ASN A 331 -23.70 -10.36 -12.35
CA ASN A 331 -22.40 -10.99 -12.57
C ASN A 331 -21.95 -11.86 -11.38
N TYR A 332 -22.64 -11.80 -10.24
CA TYR A 332 -22.30 -12.57 -9.04
C TYR A 332 -22.32 -14.08 -9.31
N ASP A 333 -21.27 -14.76 -8.85
CA ASP A 333 -21.10 -16.20 -8.99
C ASP A 333 -20.92 -16.86 -7.60
N PRO A 334 -21.91 -17.64 -7.13
CA PRO A 334 -21.81 -18.34 -5.86
C PRO A 334 -20.75 -19.46 -5.86
N ASP A 335 -20.45 -20.07 -7.02
CA ASP A 335 -19.42 -21.12 -7.11
C ASP A 335 -18.00 -20.53 -7.09
N ALA A 336 -17.88 -19.22 -7.24
CA ALA A 336 -16.64 -18.46 -7.04
C ALA A 336 -16.54 -17.81 -5.65
N SER A 337 -17.48 -18.13 -4.75
CA SER A 337 -17.65 -17.43 -3.48
C SER A 337 -17.70 -18.37 -2.28
N TYR A 338 -17.21 -17.90 -1.13
CA TYR A 338 -17.32 -18.61 0.14
C TYR A 338 -16.96 -17.70 1.32
N ASP A 339 -17.58 -17.90 2.47
CA ASP A 339 -17.20 -17.27 3.72
C ASP A 339 -16.31 -18.21 4.55
N MET A 340 -15.02 -17.89 4.64
CA MET A 340 -14.06 -18.65 5.45
C MET A 340 -14.11 -18.26 6.93
N ASN A 341 -14.60 -17.07 7.25
CA ASN A 341 -14.70 -16.56 8.61
C ASN A 341 -15.86 -17.24 9.36
N ASP A 342 -17.05 -17.28 8.74
CA ASP A 342 -18.29 -17.84 9.30
C ASP A 342 -18.62 -19.26 8.79
N GLN A 343 -17.89 -19.74 7.78
CA GLN A 343 -17.91 -21.12 7.25
C GLN A 343 -19.17 -21.53 6.51
N ASP A 344 -19.68 -20.62 5.69
CA ASP A 344 -20.87 -20.83 4.88
C ASP A 344 -20.66 -20.29 3.45
N PRO A 345 -21.55 -20.57 2.49
CA PRO A 345 -21.35 -20.17 1.10
C PRO A 345 -21.67 -18.69 0.82
N ASP A 346 -22.13 -17.91 1.80
CA ASP A 346 -22.53 -16.51 1.60
C ASP A 346 -21.40 -15.54 1.96
N PRO A 347 -20.72 -14.91 0.98
CA PRO A 347 -19.63 -13.98 1.24
C PRO A 347 -20.09 -12.57 1.68
N GLN A 348 -21.36 -12.38 2.06
CA GLN A 348 -21.91 -11.06 2.40
C GLN A 348 -21.01 -10.37 3.44
N PRO A 349 -20.60 -9.10 3.22
CA PRO A 349 -19.83 -8.39 4.19
C PRO A 349 -20.66 -8.12 5.45
N ARG A 350 -20.00 -8.15 6.60
CA ARG A 350 -20.61 -7.74 7.85
C ARG A 350 -20.67 -6.21 7.91
N TYR A 351 -21.88 -5.66 7.90
CA TYR A 351 -22.10 -4.22 8.05
C TYR A 351 -21.80 -3.74 9.47
N GLU A 352 -21.07 -2.64 9.56
CA GLU A 352 -20.67 -2.00 10.82
C GLU A 352 -20.71 -0.48 10.69
N GLN A 353 -20.74 0.24 11.81
CA GLN A 353 -20.73 1.72 11.77
C GLN A 353 -19.48 2.31 11.11
N THR A 354 -18.36 1.58 11.11
CA THR A 354 -17.09 2.03 10.51
C THR A 354 -16.95 1.66 9.04
N ASP A 355 -17.86 0.82 8.51
CA ASP A 355 -17.79 0.25 7.16
C ASP A 355 -16.41 -0.31 6.81
N MET A 356 -15.80 -1.04 7.75
CA MET A 356 -14.45 -1.59 7.56
C MET A 356 -14.39 -2.74 6.55
N ASN A 357 -15.55 -3.33 6.21
CA ASN A 357 -15.70 -4.50 5.32
C ASN A 357 -16.22 -4.11 3.93
N ARG A 358 -15.86 -2.91 3.46
CA ARG A 358 -16.25 -2.39 2.14
C ARG A 358 -15.29 -2.76 1.02
N HIS A 359 -14.11 -3.26 1.37
CA HIS A 359 -12.97 -3.30 0.46
C HIS A 359 -13.16 -4.31 -0.67
N GLY A 360 -13.59 -5.54 -0.38
CA GLY A 360 -13.85 -6.54 -1.40
C GLY A 360 -14.96 -6.15 -2.38
N THR A 361 -16.00 -5.46 -1.91
CA THR A 361 -17.09 -4.93 -2.76
C THR A 361 -16.58 -3.86 -3.73
N ARG A 362 -15.66 -2.99 -3.30
CA ARG A 362 -15.01 -2.01 -4.17
C ARG A 362 -14.18 -2.68 -5.26
N CYS A 363 -13.33 -3.63 -4.86
CA CYS A 363 -12.50 -4.40 -5.79
C CYS A 363 -13.34 -5.19 -6.81
N ALA A 364 -14.48 -5.75 -6.40
CA ALA A 364 -15.37 -6.49 -7.29
C ALA A 364 -15.97 -5.62 -8.42
N GLY A 365 -16.39 -4.39 -8.10
CA GLY A 365 -16.93 -3.46 -9.09
C GLY A 365 -15.92 -3.01 -10.15
N GLU A 366 -14.63 -2.90 -9.78
CA GLU A 366 -13.56 -2.59 -10.72
C GLU A 366 -13.39 -3.68 -11.78
N VAL A 367 -13.63 -4.93 -11.38
CA VAL A 367 -13.56 -6.09 -12.27
C VAL A 367 -14.82 -6.20 -13.11
N ALA A 368 -15.99 -6.29 -12.47
CA ALA A 368 -17.21 -6.78 -13.11
C ALA A 368 -18.45 -5.92 -12.80
N GLY A 369 -18.28 -4.62 -12.51
CA GLY A 369 -19.39 -3.66 -12.50
C GLY A 369 -20.18 -3.74 -13.81
N ILE A 370 -21.51 -3.83 -13.73
CA ILE A 370 -22.38 -4.10 -14.86
C ILE A 370 -22.42 -2.87 -15.79
N ARG A 371 -22.28 -3.11 -17.09
CA ARG A 371 -22.36 -2.03 -18.09
C ARG A 371 -23.80 -1.68 -18.43
N ASP A 372 -24.06 -0.40 -18.63
CA ASP A 372 -25.31 0.16 -19.17
C ASP A 372 -26.56 -0.13 -18.31
N ASN A 373 -26.40 -0.21 -16.98
CA ASN A 373 -27.49 -0.47 -16.03
C ASN A 373 -27.98 0.81 -15.30
N GLN A 374 -27.39 1.98 -15.58
CA GLN A 374 -27.66 3.27 -14.93
C GLN A 374 -27.26 3.34 -13.45
N VAL A 375 -26.37 2.46 -13.00
CA VAL A 375 -25.85 2.38 -11.63
C VAL A 375 -24.34 2.60 -11.68
N CYS A 376 -23.79 3.33 -10.71
CA CYS A 376 -22.34 3.54 -10.57
C CYS A 376 -21.59 3.75 -11.88
N GLY A 377 -20.58 2.91 -12.17
CA GLY A 377 -19.73 2.97 -13.35
C GLY A 377 -19.74 1.62 -14.06
N VAL A 378 -18.61 1.20 -14.61
CA VAL A 378 -18.48 -0.10 -15.28
C VAL A 378 -17.18 -0.80 -14.87
N GLY A 379 -17.21 -2.12 -14.74
CA GLY A 379 -16.01 -2.94 -14.58
C GLY A 379 -15.25 -3.12 -15.90
N ILE A 380 -13.93 -3.29 -15.85
CA ILE A 380 -13.12 -3.55 -17.06
C ILE A 380 -13.60 -4.82 -17.78
N ALA A 381 -13.97 -5.84 -17.01
CA ALA A 381 -14.49 -7.12 -17.45
C ALA A 381 -15.98 -7.26 -17.06
N TYR A 382 -16.80 -6.28 -17.47
CA TYR A 382 -18.24 -6.19 -17.16
C TYR A 382 -19.11 -7.39 -17.57
N GLY A 383 -18.57 -8.33 -18.36
CA GLY A 383 -19.23 -9.59 -18.74
C GLY A 383 -18.65 -10.83 -18.05
N ALA A 384 -17.67 -10.68 -17.17
CA ALA A 384 -17.11 -11.75 -16.36
C ALA A 384 -18.02 -12.12 -15.18
N SER A 385 -17.93 -13.36 -14.74
CA SER A 385 -18.51 -13.80 -13.47
C SER A 385 -17.59 -13.38 -12.31
N ILE A 386 -18.16 -12.87 -11.23
CA ILE A 386 -17.42 -12.35 -10.07
C ILE A 386 -17.89 -13.01 -8.77
N GLY A 387 -16.94 -13.55 -8.01
CA GLY A 387 -17.17 -14.07 -6.67
C GLY A 387 -16.37 -13.34 -5.60
N GLY A 388 -16.68 -13.63 -4.34
CA GLY A 388 -15.99 -13.09 -3.18
C GLY A 388 -15.67 -14.17 -2.16
N ILE A 389 -14.46 -14.15 -1.62
CA ILE A 389 -14.05 -15.00 -0.51
C ILE A 389 -13.86 -14.10 0.72
N ARG A 390 -14.81 -14.16 1.66
CA ARG A 390 -14.72 -13.44 2.95
C ARG A 390 -13.74 -14.21 3.85
N MET A 391 -12.53 -13.67 4.01
CA MET A 391 -11.46 -14.30 4.79
C MET A 391 -10.68 -13.32 5.68
N LEU A 392 -10.82 -12.01 5.46
CA LEU A 392 -10.13 -10.96 6.24
C LEU A 392 -10.97 -10.37 7.39
N ASP A 393 -12.25 -10.73 7.52
CA ASP A 393 -13.13 -10.24 8.60
C ASP A 393 -13.09 -11.19 9.82
N GLY A 394 -11.89 -11.61 10.22
CA GLY A 394 -11.67 -12.55 11.32
C GLY A 394 -10.21 -13.00 11.44
N ASP A 395 -9.98 -14.03 12.26
CA ASP A 395 -8.64 -14.59 12.43
C ASP A 395 -8.15 -15.26 11.14
N VAL A 396 -7.03 -14.78 10.61
CA VAL A 396 -6.37 -15.36 9.44
C VAL A 396 -5.32 -16.37 9.90
N THR A 397 -5.44 -17.60 9.43
CA THR A 397 -4.47 -18.69 9.66
C THR A 397 -3.91 -19.22 8.35
N ASP A 398 -2.81 -19.96 8.38
CA ASP A 398 -2.24 -20.60 7.19
C ASP A 398 -3.26 -21.52 6.49
N ALA A 399 -4.10 -22.21 7.26
CA ALA A 399 -5.20 -23.02 6.74
C ALA A 399 -6.31 -22.20 6.06
N VAL A 400 -6.68 -21.04 6.63
CA VAL A 400 -7.64 -20.12 6.00
C VAL A 400 -7.09 -19.61 4.67
N GLU A 401 -5.86 -19.11 4.65
CA GLU A 401 -5.19 -18.66 3.42
C GLU A 401 -5.16 -19.76 2.36
N ALA A 402 -4.73 -20.98 2.73
CA ALA A 402 -4.62 -22.11 1.81
C ALA A 402 -5.98 -22.53 1.22
N ARG A 403 -7.05 -22.53 2.02
CA ARG A 403 -8.41 -22.82 1.56
C ARG A 403 -8.94 -21.74 0.62
N SER A 404 -8.71 -20.47 0.94
CA SER A 404 -9.10 -19.35 0.06
C SER A 404 -8.41 -19.42 -1.29
N LEU A 405 -7.10 -19.68 -1.29
CA LEU A 405 -6.28 -19.77 -2.51
C LEU A 405 -6.61 -20.99 -3.39
N SER A 406 -7.29 -22.00 -2.82
CA SER A 406 -7.65 -23.23 -3.53
C SER A 406 -9.14 -23.38 -3.82
N LEU A 407 -9.97 -22.42 -3.42
CA LEU A 407 -11.42 -22.49 -3.60
C LEU A 407 -11.76 -22.71 -5.07
N ASN A 408 -12.41 -23.83 -5.36
CA ASN A 408 -12.95 -24.19 -6.67
C ASN A 408 -12.00 -23.89 -7.84
N SER A 409 -10.72 -24.29 -7.73
CA SER A 409 -9.66 -23.99 -8.70
C SER A 409 -9.88 -24.52 -10.12
N GLN A 410 -10.89 -25.37 -10.34
CA GLN A 410 -11.31 -25.81 -11.68
C GLN A 410 -12.38 -24.90 -12.32
N HIS A 411 -13.06 -24.09 -11.51
CA HIS A 411 -14.11 -23.16 -11.90
C HIS A 411 -13.59 -21.72 -11.94
N VAL A 412 -12.92 -21.30 -10.86
CA VAL A 412 -12.31 -19.98 -10.74
C VAL A 412 -11.06 -19.89 -11.62
N HIS A 413 -10.98 -18.83 -12.42
CA HIS A 413 -9.86 -18.62 -13.34
C HIS A 413 -8.80 -17.68 -12.74
N VAL A 414 -9.26 -16.59 -12.13
CA VAL A 414 -8.40 -15.50 -11.62
C VAL A 414 -8.75 -15.21 -10.17
N TYR A 415 -7.72 -15.14 -9.33
CA TYR A 415 -7.81 -14.81 -7.91
C TYR A 415 -7.16 -13.44 -7.72
N SER A 416 -7.91 -12.45 -7.25
CA SER A 416 -7.38 -11.11 -6.94
C SER A 416 -7.26 -10.93 -5.44
N ALA A 417 -6.06 -10.58 -4.98
CA ALA A 417 -5.76 -10.39 -3.56
C ALA A 417 -4.99 -9.09 -3.32
N SER A 418 -5.42 -8.35 -2.29
CA SER A 418 -4.88 -7.04 -1.93
C SER A 418 -4.51 -6.97 -0.44
N TRP A 419 -3.95 -8.06 0.07
CA TRP A 419 -3.51 -8.24 1.44
C TRP A 419 -2.12 -8.87 1.50
N GLY A 420 -1.44 -8.75 2.62
CA GLY A 420 -0.12 -9.30 2.85
C GLY A 420 0.29 -9.16 4.31
N PRO A 421 1.58 -9.33 4.64
CA PRO A 421 2.13 -8.87 5.92
C PRO A 421 1.88 -7.38 6.16
N ASP A 422 2.18 -6.89 7.36
CA ASP A 422 2.07 -5.46 7.66
C ASP A 422 3.09 -4.66 6.83
N ASP A 423 2.59 -3.66 6.10
CA ASP A 423 3.38 -2.76 5.26
C ASP A 423 4.08 -1.66 6.13
N ASP A 424 4.79 -2.08 7.19
CA ASP A 424 5.33 -1.23 8.25
C ASP A 424 6.84 -0.93 8.12
N ALA A 425 7.46 -1.43 7.05
CA ALA A 425 8.90 -1.40 6.80
C ALA A 425 9.75 -2.10 7.87
N LYS A 426 9.17 -3.09 8.56
CA LYS A 426 9.88 -3.95 9.54
C LYS A 426 9.65 -5.42 9.25
N THR A 427 8.41 -5.76 8.90
CA THR A 427 7.97 -7.14 8.75
C THR A 427 8.67 -7.83 7.57
N VAL A 428 8.99 -9.12 7.74
CA VAL A 428 9.43 -10.03 6.67
C VAL A 428 8.67 -11.32 6.89
N ASP A 429 7.62 -11.54 6.10
CA ASP A 429 6.73 -12.70 6.25
C ASP A 429 6.12 -13.06 4.90
N GLY A 430 5.53 -14.24 4.79
CA GLY A 430 4.97 -14.75 3.56
C GLY A 430 3.93 -15.85 3.77
N PRO A 431 3.58 -16.58 2.70
CA PRO A 431 2.72 -17.74 2.81
C PRO A 431 3.32 -18.76 3.78
N GLY A 432 2.45 -19.34 4.63
CA GLY A 432 2.86 -20.50 5.42
C GLY A 432 2.98 -21.74 4.54
N GLN A 433 3.22 -22.90 5.15
CA GLN A 433 3.47 -24.13 4.39
C GLN A 433 2.23 -24.56 3.59
N LEU A 434 1.04 -24.35 4.15
CA LEU A 434 -0.21 -24.71 3.50
C LEU A 434 -0.55 -23.73 2.38
N ALA A 435 -0.40 -22.42 2.63
CA ALA A 435 -0.65 -21.40 1.61
C ALA A 435 0.34 -21.49 0.43
N ASP A 436 1.63 -21.71 0.69
CA ASP A 436 2.63 -21.93 -0.37
C ASP A 436 2.30 -23.19 -1.19
N ARG A 437 1.82 -24.24 -0.52
CA ARG A 437 1.37 -25.45 -1.21
C ARG A 437 0.10 -25.22 -2.02
N ALA A 438 -0.85 -24.42 -1.53
CA ALA A 438 -2.05 -24.03 -2.27
C ALA A 438 -1.70 -23.21 -3.53
N LEU A 439 -0.75 -22.27 -3.46
CA LEU A 439 -0.26 -21.55 -4.64
C LEU A 439 0.36 -22.50 -5.67
N LYS A 440 1.22 -23.43 -5.22
CA LYS A 440 1.85 -24.45 -6.07
C LYS A 440 0.85 -25.42 -6.68
N ASP A 441 -0.17 -25.81 -5.94
CA ASP A 441 -1.26 -26.66 -6.44
C ASP A 441 -2.11 -25.89 -7.46
N GLY A 442 -2.48 -24.66 -7.15
CA GLY A 442 -3.24 -23.77 -8.03
C GLY A 442 -2.58 -23.60 -9.40
N ILE A 443 -1.29 -23.26 -9.45
CA ILE A 443 -0.56 -23.08 -10.72
C ILE A 443 -0.29 -24.39 -11.49
N ARG A 444 -0.38 -25.56 -10.83
CA ARG A 444 -0.17 -26.88 -11.47
C ARG A 444 -1.45 -27.52 -11.95
N ASN A 445 -2.50 -27.46 -11.13
CA ASN A 445 -3.70 -28.25 -11.28
C ASN A 445 -4.93 -27.38 -11.57
N GLY A 446 -4.93 -26.11 -11.15
CA GLY A 446 -6.01 -25.16 -11.42
C GLY A 446 -6.28 -25.00 -12.92
N ARG A 447 -7.51 -24.62 -13.28
CA ARG A 447 -7.97 -24.46 -14.67
C ARG A 447 -7.62 -25.67 -15.54
N LYS A 448 -7.90 -26.89 -15.08
CA LYS A 448 -7.62 -28.16 -15.78
C LYS A 448 -6.15 -28.31 -16.19
N GLY A 449 -5.23 -27.87 -15.32
CA GLY A 449 -3.79 -27.93 -15.54
C GLY A 449 -3.18 -26.74 -16.31
N LEU A 450 -3.96 -25.70 -16.63
CA LEU A 450 -3.43 -24.44 -17.16
C LEU A 450 -2.80 -23.56 -16.06
N GLY A 451 -3.22 -23.79 -14.82
CA GLY A 451 -2.81 -23.05 -13.64
C GLY A 451 -3.73 -21.86 -13.36
N SER A 452 -4.17 -21.75 -12.10
CA SER A 452 -4.82 -20.57 -11.54
C SER A 452 -3.94 -19.34 -11.74
N ILE A 453 -4.55 -18.18 -12.01
CA ILE A 453 -3.84 -16.91 -12.09
C ILE A 453 -4.09 -16.13 -10.82
N PHE A 454 -3.04 -15.89 -10.04
CA PHE A 454 -3.09 -15.08 -8.82
C PHE A 454 -2.58 -13.68 -9.13
N VAL A 455 -3.39 -12.65 -8.95
CA VAL A 455 -3.03 -11.24 -9.12
C VAL A 455 -2.94 -10.60 -7.74
N TRP A 456 -1.86 -9.87 -7.48
CA TRP A 456 -1.53 -9.39 -6.14
C TRP A 456 -1.12 -7.93 -6.16
N ALA A 457 -1.68 -7.13 -5.25
CA ALA A 457 -1.22 -5.76 -5.03
C ALA A 457 0.22 -5.75 -4.48
N SER A 458 1.06 -4.79 -4.84
CA SER A 458 2.48 -4.81 -4.42
C SER A 458 2.73 -4.34 -2.98
N GLY A 459 1.90 -3.47 -2.41
CA GLY A 459 2.13 -2.92 -1.06
C GLY A 459 1.82 -1.43 -0.91
N ASN A 460 1.46 -1.00 0.31
CA ASN A 460 1.15 0.39 0.66
C ASN A 460 2.17 1.03 1.64
N GLY A 461 3.30 0.37 1.89
CA GLY A 461 4.35 0.78 2.83
C GLY A 461 5.36 1.79 2.28
N GLY A 462 5.12 2.37 1.10
CA GLY A 462 6.06 3.29 0.44
C GLY A 462 6.49 4.48 1.32
N LYS A 463 5.55 5.08 2.07
CA LYS A 463 5.83 6.16 3.03
C LYS A 463 6.79 5.73 4.13
N GLU A 464 6.67 4.48 4.56
CA GLU A 464 7.50 3.89 5.61
C GLU A 464 8.85 3.37 5.09
N LYS A 465 9.05 3.47 3.77
CA LYS A 465 10.20 2.93 3.02
C LYS A 465 10.27 1.42 3.09
N ASP A 466 9.11 0.77 3.00
CA ASP A 466 9.05 -0.67 2.86
C ASP A 466 9.51 -1.12 1.46
N ASN A 467 9.78 -2.42 1.34
CA ASN A 467 10.20 -3.06 0.10
C ASN A 467 9.41 -4.35 -0.08
N CYS A 468 8.64 -4.43 -1.16
CA CYS A 468 7.74 -5.55 -1.39
C CYS A 468 8.43 -6.91 -1.63
N ASN A 469 9.77 -6.98 -1.74
CA ASN A 469 10.48 -8.27 -1.67
C ASN A 469 10.53 -8.86 -0.25
N CYS A 470 10.14 -8.11 0.78
CA CYS A 470 9.94 -8.58 2.15
C CYS A 470 8.54 -9.19 2.36
N ASP A 471 7.63 -9.04 1.38
CA ASP A 471 6.34 -9.71 1.32
C ASP A 471 6.47 -10.98 0.46
N GLY A 472 6.35 -12.15 1.10
CA GLY A 472 6.45 -13.45 0.43
C GLY A 472 5.31 -13.79 -0.54
N TYR A 473 4.17 -13.09 -0.50
CA TYR A 473 3.10 -13.25 -1.51
C TYR A 473 3.43 -12.49 -2.79
N VAL A 474 3.93 -11.25 -2.67
CA VAL A 474 4.38 -10.43 -3.81
C VAL A 474 5.67 -10.98 -4.42
N ASN A 475 6.59 -11.44 -3.57
CA ASN A 475 7.88 -12.02 -3.96
C ASN A 475 7.76 -13.45 -4.52
N SER A 476 6.56 -14.02 -4.59
CA SER A 476 6.29 -15.35 -5.16
C SER A 476 6.29 -15.31 -6.69
N ILE A 477 6.89 -16.31 -7.34
CA ILE A 477 6.80 -16.44 -8.80
C ILE A 477 5.39 -16.78 -9.29
N TYR A 478 4.55 -17.30 -8.39
CA TYR A 478 3.19 -17.79 -8.70
C TYR A 478 2.17 -16.65 -8.76
N THR A 479 2.52 -15.46 -8.29
CA THR A 479 1.66 -14.28 -8.28
C THR A 479 2.11 -13.30 -9.37
N LEU A 480 1.14 -12.61 -9.95
CA LEU A 480 1.33 -11.48 -10.83
C LEU A 480 1.21 -10.23 -9.96
N ALA A 481 2.37 -9.72 -9.51
CA ALA A 481 2.46 -8.54 -8.67
C ALA A 481 2.23 -7.25 -9.47
N VAL A 482 1.35 -6.38 -8.95
CA VAL A 482 0.89 -5.15 -9.60
C VAL A 482 1.09 -3.95 -8.69
N SER A 483 1.86 -2.98 -9.16
CA SER A 483 2.05 -1.66 -8.54
C SER A 483 0.99 -0.65 -8.99
N ALA A 484 1.05 0.55 -8.42
CA ALA A 484 0.13 1.64 -8.73
C ALA A 484 0.83 2.84 -9.41
N ALA A 485 0.11 3.51 -10.30
CA ALA A 485 0.47 4.83 -10.83
C ALA A 485 -0.63 5.86 -10.53
N THR A 486 -0.25 7.12 -10.29
CA THR A 486 -1.22 8.21 -10.13
C THR A 486 -1.86 8.60 -11.46
N GLU A 487 -2.89 9.46 -11.44
CA GLU A 487 -3.50 9.97 -12.68
C GLU A 487 -2.50 10.65 -13.62
N ASN A 488 -1.51 11.37 -13.08
CA ASN A 488 -0.43 11.98 -13.87
C ASN A 488 0.77 11.05 -14.11
N GLY A 489 0.63 9.76 -13.78
CA GLY A 489 1.63 8.74 -14.02
C GLY A 489 2.87 8.83 -13.13
N ASN A 490 2.77 9.46 -11.96
CA ASN A 490 3.86 9.46 -10.97
C ASN A 490 3.78 8.22 -10.07
N VAL A 491 4.87 7.92 -9.37
CA VAL A 491 4.89 6.91 -8.31
C VAL A 491 4.06 7.42 -7.12
N PRO A 492 2.95 6.78 -6.75
CA PRO A 492 2.17 7.19 -5.59
C PRO A 492 2.97 7.04 -4.30
N TRP A 493 2.74 7.93 -3.34
CA TRP A 493 3.47 7.98 -2.06
C TRP A 493 3.36 6.71 -1.20
N TYR A 494 2.31 5.91 -1.41
CA TYR A 494 2.10 4.64 -0.71
C TYR A 494 2.73 3.45 -1.45
N SER A 495 3.00 3.54 -2.75
CA SER A 495 3.44 2.39 -3.53
C SER A 495 4.81 1.89 -3.07
N GLU A 496 4.95 0.59 -2.88
CA GLU A 496 6.23 -0.05 -2.60
C GLU A 496 6.98 -0.37 -3.89
N SER A 497 8.30 -0.12 -3.89
CA SER A 497 9.18 -0.46 -5.01
C SER A 497 9.97 -1.73 -4.68
N CYS A 498 9.93 -2.73 -5.57
CA CYS A 498 10.75 -3.92 -5.46
C CYS A 498 10.94 -4.60 -6.81
N ALA A 499 11.93 -5.49 -6.89
CA ALA A 499 12.28 -6.14 -8.15
C ALA A 499 11.31 -7.25 -8.59
N ALA A 500 10.35 -7.61 -7.73
CA ALA A 500 9.30 -8.59 -7.99
C ALA A 500 8.06 -8.02 -8.70
N SER A 501 7.85 -6.70 -8.68
CA SER A 501 6.69 -6.08 -9.34
C SER A 501 6.76 -6.29 -10.86
N LEU A 502 5.70 -6.85 -11.45
CA LEU A 502 5.69 -7.21 -12.87
C LEU A 502 5.17 -6.06 -13.74
N ALA A 503 4.10 -5.40 -13.29
CA ALA A 503 3.42 -4.36 -14.06
C ALA A 503 2.71 -3.37 -13.13
N THR A 504 2.08 -2.36 -13.74
CA THR A 504 1.36 -1.30 -13.04
C THR A 504 -0.01 -1.08 -13.66
N THR A 505 -0.97 -0.70 -12.84
CA THR A 505 -2.23 -0.08 -13.29
C THR A 505 -2.44 1.24 -12.56
N TYR A 506 -3.43 2.00 -12.97
CA TYR A 506 -3.76 3.25 -12.28
C TYR A 506 -4.37 3.02 -10.91
N SER A 507 -4.20 3.99 -10.03
CA SER A 507 -4.91 4.12 -8.76
C SER A 507 -4.91 5.61 -8.34
N SER A 508 -5.16 5.87 -7.07
CA SER A 508 -5.12 7.19 -6.44
C SER A 508 -3.73 7.82 -6.41
N GLY A 509 -3.69 9.15 -6.32
CA GLY A 509 -2.47 9.93 -6.12
C GLY A 509 -2.63 11.01 -5.06
N ASN A 510 -2.17 12.21 -5.37
CA ASN A 510 -2.38 13.39 -4.53
C ASN A 510 -3.86 13.83 -4.53
N TYR A 511 -4.25 14.70 -3.62
CA TYR A 511 -5.65 15.19 -3.50
C TYR A 511 -6.22 15.87 -4.76
N ASN A 512 -5.35 16.35 -5.65
CA ASN A 512 -5.75 16.99 -6.91
C ASN A 512 -5.87 16.00 -8.07
N GLU A 513 -5.58 14.73 -7.83
CA GLU A 513 -5.63 13.65 -8.82
C GLU A 513 -6.88 12.80 -8.59
N GLY A 514 -7.45 12.31 -9.70
CA GLY A 514 -8.53 11.35 -9.69
C GLY A 514 -8.18 10.10 -8.88
N GLN A 515 -9.20 9.52 -8.25
CA GLN A 515 -9.13 8.26 -7.53
C GLN A 515 -9.94 7.20 -8.28
N ILE A 516 -10.03 6.00 -7.73
CA ILE A 516 -10.78 4.92 -8.36
C ILE A 516 -12.26 5.04 -8.01
N VAL A 517 -13.07 4.93 -9.06
CA VAL A 517 -14.53 5.00 -9.03
C VAL A 517 -15.09 3.59 -9.19
N THR A 518 -15.90 3.11 -8.24
CA THR A 518 -16.40 1.72 -8.24
C THR A 518 -17.63 1.59 -7.33
N SER A 519 -18.23 0.40 -7.24
CA SER A 519 -19.25 0.03 -6.25
C SER A 519 -18.73 0.17 -4.82
N ASP A 520 -19.63 0.38 -3.87
CA ASP A 520 -19.30 0.50 -2.45
C ASP A 520 -20.39 -0.16 -1.60
N LEU A 521 -20.05 -0.43 -0.34
CA LEU A 521 -20.96 -1.04 0.61
C LEU A 521 -22.27 -0.22 0.76
N HIS A 522 -23.36 -0.90 1.10
CA HIS A 522 -24.72 -0.35 1.19
C HIS A 522 -25.30 0.07 -0.16
N HIS A 523 -25.02 -0.71 -1.22
CA HIS A 523 -25.55 -0.51 -2.56
C HIS A 523 -25.19 0.87 -3.15
N ASN A 524 -24.03 1.42 -2.73
CA ASN A 524 -23.58 2.77 -3.08
C ASN A 524 -22.46 2.76 -4.12
N CYS A 525 -22.04 3.94 -4.56
CA CYS A 525 -20.86 4.10 -5.41
C CYS A 525 -19.85 4.97 -4.68
N THR A 526 -18.57 4.65 -4.82
CA THR A 526 -17.47 5.48 -4.34
C THR A 526 -16.70 6.09 -5.50
N GLU A 527 -16.16 7.29 -5.28
CA GLU A 527 -15.19 7.95 -6.16
C GLU A 527 -13.82 8.04 -5.47
N ARG A 528 -13.63 7.31 -4.36
CA ARG A 528 -12.51 7.49 -3.44
C ARG A 528 -11.84 6.17 -3.04
N HIS A 529 -11.83 5.18 -3.92
CA HIS A 529 -11.01 3.98 -3.69
C HIS A 529 -9.55 4.28 -4.04
N THR A 530 -8.62 3.79 -3.20
CA THR A 530 -7.21 4.21 -3.16
C THR A 530 -6.29 3.03 -2.86
N GLY A 531 -4.97 3.25 -2.97
CA GLY A 531 -3.95 2.25 -2.66
C GLY A 531 -3.63 1.30 -3.82
N THR A 532 -2.57 0.49 -3.66
CA THR A 532 -2.25 -0.58 -4.63
C THR A 532 -3.33 -1.66 -4.68
N SER A 533 -4.21 -1.69 -3.67
CA SER A 533 -5.38 -2.56 -3.61
C SER A 533 -6.40 -2.33 -4.72
N ALA A 534 -6.52 -1.10 -5.24
CA ALA A 534 -7.36 -0.78 -6.39
C ALA A 534 -6.63 -1.11 -7.72
N SER A 535 -5.29 -1.19 -7.70
CA SER A 535 -4.53 -1.53 -8.90
C SER A 535 -4.64 -3.01 -9.28
N ALA A 536 -4.61 -3.92 -8.30
CA ALA A 536 -4.67 -5.36 -8.56
C ALA A 536 -6.00 -5.84 -9.23
N PRO A 537 -7.19 -5.39 -8.79
CA PRO A 537 -8.47 -5.73 -9.45
C PRO A 537 -8.53 -5.26 -10.90
N LEU A 538 -8.05 -4.04 -11.20
CA LEU A 538 -7.97 -3.56 -12.58
C LEU A 538 -7.11 -4.48 -13.45
N ALA A 539 -5.96 -4.94 -12.94
CA ALA A 539 -5.12 -5.91 -13.64
C ALA A 539 -5.79 -7.28 -13.79
N ALA A 540 -6.47 -7.77 -12.76
CA ALA A 540 -7.23 -9.03 -12.79
C ALA A 540 -8.33 -9.00 -13.87
N ALA A 541 -8.96 -7.84 -14.07
CA ALA A 541 -9.95 -7.65 -15.10
C ALA A 541 -9.35 -7.61 -16.52
N ILE A 542 -8.21 -6.96 -16.70
CA ILE A 542 -7.48 -7.00 -17.99
C ILE A 542 -7.03 -8.43 -18.32
N VAL A 543 -6.56 -9.18 -17.32
CA VAL A 543 -6.27 -10.62 -17.42
C VAL A 543 -7.51 -11.40 -17.88
N ALA A 544 -8.70 -11.08 -17.35
CA ALA A 544 -9.94 -11.71 -17.77
C ALA A 544 -10.29 -11.43 -19.25
N LEU A 545 -10.07 -10.20 -19.75
CA LEU A 545 -10.25 -9.89 -21.18
C LEU A 545 -9.30 -10.72 -22.08
N ALA A 546 -8.05 -10.90 -21.63
CA ALA A 546 -7.08 -11.73 -22.34
C ALA A 546 -7.47 -13.23 -22.33
N LEU A 547 -8.00 -13.74 -21.21
CA LEU A 547 -8.48 -15.11 -21.10
C LEU A 547 -9.72 -15.40 -21.94
N GLU A 548 -10.67 -14.47 -22.05
CA GLU A 548 -11.80 -14.63 -22.98
C GLU A 548 -11.30 -14.82 -24.41
N SER A 549 -10.28 -14.06 -24.79
CA SER A 549 -9.69 -14.09 -26.12
C SER A 549 -8.89 -15.37 -26.39
N ASN A 550 -8.24 -15.92 -25.37
CA ASN A 550 -7.51 -17.18 -25.46
C ASN A 550 -7.60 -17.96 -24.13
N PRO A 551 -8.61 -18.85 -24.00
CA PRO A 551 -8.80 -19.63 -22.77
C PRO A 551 -7.67 -20.62 -22.48
N SER A 552 -6.79 -20.90 -23.47
CA SER A 552 -5.72 -21.89 -23.36
C SER A 552 -4.42 -21.37 -22.73
N LEU A 553 -4.38 -20.07 -22.43
CA LEU A 553 -3.26 -19.40 -21.75
C LEU A 553 -3.03 -20.00 -20.37
N THR A 554 -1.80 -20.41 -20.11
CA THR A 554 -1.33 -20.85 -18.79
C THR A 554 -1.05 -19.64 -17.88
N TRP A 555 -0.84 -19.89 -16.60
CA TRP A 555 -0.43 -18.85 -15.64
C TRP A 555 0.87 -18.14 -16.05
N ARG A 556 1.84 -18.86 -16.64
CA ARG A 556 3.09 -18.31 -17.19
C ARG A 556 2.85 -17.49 -18.45
N ASP A 557 2.01 -18.01 -19.36
CA ASP A 557 1.66 -17.27 -20.58
C ASP A 557 1.09 -15.89 -20.22
N MET A 558 0.24 -15.83 -19.18
CA MET A 558 -0.33 -14.58 -18.71
C MET A 558 0.74 -13.58 -18.24
N GLN A 559 1.76 -14.03 -17.49
CA GLN A 559 2.88 -13.17 -17.09
C GLN A 559 3.73 -12.75 -18.29
N HIS A 560 3.96 -13.64 -19.28
CA HIS A 560 4.64 -13.25 -20.53
C HIS A 560 3.86 -12.15 -21.28
N LEU A 561 2.54 -12.28 -21.37
CA LEU A 561 1.69 -11.27 -21.99
C LEU A 561 1.77 -9.95 -21.21
N ALA A 562 1.68 -9.98 -19.89
CA ALA A 562 1.80 -8.78 -19.05
C ALA A 562 3.13 -8.04 -19.30
N VAL A 563 4.27 -8.73 -19.27
CA VAL A 563 5.60 -8.14 -19.57
C VAL A 563 5.66 -7.45 -20.95
N ARG A 564 4.88 -7.93 -21.92
CA ARG A 564 4.90 -7.45 -23.32
C ARG A 564 3.79 -6.47 -23.64
N ALA A 565 2.75 -6.41 -22.82
CA ALA A 565 1.56 -5.59 -23.00
C ALA A 565 1.59 -4.31 -22.15
N THR A 566 2.76 -3.93 -21.64
CA THR A 566 2.92 -2.70 -20.87
C THR A 566 3.37 -1.52 -21.72
N LYS A 567 3.10 -0.32 -21.22
CA LYS A 567 3.59 0.95 -21.74
C LYS A 567 4.37 1.68 -20.65
N ARG A 568 5.58 2.13 -21.00
CA ARG A 568 6.31 3.11 -20.19
C ARG A 568 5.77 4.53 -20.39
N ALA A 569 5.22 4.82 -21.57
CA ALA A 569 4.76 6.16 -21.94
C ALA A 569 3.82 6.71 -20.84
N ASN A 570 4.11 7.93 -20.38
CA ASN A 570 3.42 8.65 -19.31
C ASN A 570 3.72 8.19 -17.87
N LEU A 571 4.63 7.24 -17.64
CA LEU A 571 5.07 6.85 -16.30
C LEU A 571 6.40 7.49 -15.89
N ASN A 572 6.37 8.28 -14.82
CA ASN A 572 7.50 9.04 -14.31
C ASN A 572 8.12 8.35 -13.09
N ALA A 573 9.28 7.74 -13.29
CA ALA A 573 10.12 7.22 -12.21
C ALA A 573 11.60 7.46 -12.53
N PRO A 574 12.45 7.76 -11.54
CA PRO A 574 13.88 8.02 -11.76
C PRO A 574 14.70 6.74 -11.99
N ASP A 575 14.12 5.55 -11.74
CA ASP A 575 14.80 4.25 -11.72
C ASP A 575 14.57 3.41 -12.98
N TRP A 576 14.03 3.99 -14.06
CA TRP A 576 13.89 3.30 -15.34
C TRP A 576 15.25 2.87 -15.88
N VAL A 577 15.40 1.57 -16.11
CA VAL A 577 16.57 0.96 -16.75
C VAL A 577 16.15 0.06 -17.89
N THR A 578 17.02 -0.09 -18.90
CA THR A 578 16.82 -1.06 -19.98
C THR A 578 17.59 -2.33 -19.63
N ASN A 579 16.90 -3.47 -19.63
CA ASN A 579 17.51 -4.77 -19.33
C ASN A 579 18.32 -5.33 -20.51
N GLY A 580 18.92 -6.52 -20.33
CA GLY A 580 19.81 -7.15 -21.28
C GLY A 580 19.19 -7.61 -22.60
N VAL A 581 17.86 -7.50 -22.74
CA VAL A 581 17.11 -7.78 -23.97
C VAL A 581 16.34 -6.56 -24.49
N GLY A 582 16.64 -5.35 -24.00
CA GLY A 582 16.09 -4.11 -24.54
C GLY A 582 14.78 -3.63 -23.91
N ARG A 583 14.29 -4.27 -22.84
CA ARG A 583 13.03 -3.89 -22.18
C ARG A 583 13.26 -2.88 -21.07
N ASN A 584 12.42 -1.85 -21.02
CA ASN A 584 12.41 -0.92 -19.90
C ASN A 584 11.76 -1.56 -18.70
N VAL A 585 12.38 -1.41 -17.54
CA VAL A 585 11.89 -1.88 -16.26
C VAL A 585 12.22 -0.88 -15.16
N SER A 586 11.32 -0.73 -14.19
CA SER A 586 11.45 0.11 -12.99
C SER A 586 11.08 -0.73 -11.78
N HIS A 587 11.75 -0.55 -10.63
CA HIS A 587 11.35 -1.20 -9.39
C HIS A 587 10.01 -0.67 -8.88
N SER A 588 9.62 0.54 -9.28
CA SER A 588 8.35 1.17 -8.92
C SER A 588 7.21 0.69 -9.83
N PHE A 589 7.48 0.51 -11.13
CA PHE A 589 6.44 0.24 -12.12
C PHE A 589 6.49 -1.13 -12.81
N GLY A 590 7.46 -1.99 -12.46
CA GLY A 590 7.74 -3.21 -13.21
C GLY A 590 8.05 -2.88 -14.67
N PHE A 591 7.46 -3.61 -15.61
CA PHE A 591 7.59 -3.34 -17.05
C PHE A 591 6.71 -2.17 -17.55
N GLY A 592 5.89 -1.56 -16.69
CA GLY A 592 5.07 -0.37 -17.00
C GLY A 592 3.56 -0.57 -16.86
N LEU A 593 2.79 0.36 -17.43
CA LEU A 593 1.33 0.41 -17.33
C LEU A 593 0.69 -0.65 -18.24
N LEU A 594 -0.18 -1.51 -17.72
CA LEU A 594 -0.90 -2.50 -18.53
C LEU A 594 -1.79 -1.83 -19.60
N ASP A 595 -1.70 -2.32 -20.84
CA ASP A 595 -2.56 -1.96 -21.95
C ASP A 595 -3.47 -3.13 -22.33
N ALA A 596 -4.76 -3.00 -22.03
CA ALA A 596 -5.77 -4.03 -22.28
C ALA A 596 -5.90 -4.38 -23.76
N HIS A 597 -5.83 -3.40 -24.66
CA HIS A 597 -5.92 -3.63 -26.10
C HIS A 597 -4.75 -4.50 -26.57
N ARG A 598 -3.53 -4.10 -26.20
CA ARG A 598 -2.32 -4.84 -26.56
C ARG A 598 -2.27 -6.23 -25.94
N MET A 599 -2.72 -6.37 -24.69
CA MET A 599 -2.75 -7.66 -24.01
C MET A 599 -3.70 -8.64 -24.70
N VAL A 600 -4.89 -8.18 -25.10
CA VAL A 600 -5.86 -8.96 -25.87
C VAL A 600 -5.34 -9.29 -27.27
N GLU A 601 -4.72 -8.33 -27.96
CA GLU A 601 -4.14 -8.57 -29.29
C GLU A 601 -3.08 -9.67 -29.25
N LEU A 602 -2.16 -9.59 -28.28
CA LEU A 602 -1.14 -10.60 -28.07
C LEU A 602 -1.76 -11.95 -27.68
N ALA A 603 -2.74 -11.97 -26.78
CA ALA A 603 -3.43 -13.20 -26.36
C ALA A 603 -4.02 -14.00 -27.53
N LYS A 604 -4.66 -13.32 -28.50
CA LYS A 604 -5.28 -13.97 -29.68
C LYS A 604 -4.27 -14.70 -30.57
N ARG A 605 -3.00 -14.29 -30.53
CA ARG A 605 -1.92 -14.84 -31.36
C ARG A 605 -0.91 -15.63 -30.55
N TRP A 606 -1.02 -15.61 -29.22
CA TRP A 606 -0.10 -16.28 -28.32
C TRP A 606 -0.24 -17.79 -28.42
N ARG A 607 0.90 -18.45 -28.55
CA ARG A 607 1.01 -19.89 -28.44
C ARG A 607 1.68 -20.22 -27.12
N ARG A 608 1.22 -21.29 -26.49
CA ARG A 608 1.69 -21.72 -25.17
C ARG A 608 3.23 -21.74 -25.10
N SER A 609 3.76 -21.09 -24.07
CA SER A 609 5.18 -21.08 -23.76
C SER A 609 5.73 -22.50 -23.60
N PRO A 610 7.02 -22.73 -23.93
CA PRO A 610 7.68 -23.99 -23.65
C PRO A 610 7.59 -24.38 -22.16
N PRO A 611 7.74 -25.67 -21.83
CA PRO A 611 7.72 -26.13 -20.44
C PRO A 611 8.77 -25.41 -19.59
N GLN A 612 8.36 -24.97 -18.39
CA GLN A 612 9.27 -24.30 -17.46
C GLN A 612 10.43 -25.22 -17.08
N LYS A 613 11.63 -24.67 -17.07
CA LYS A 613 12.87 -25.31 -16.61
C LYS A 613 13.42 -24.53 -15.42
N VAL A 614 14.17 -25.23 -14.59
CA VAL A 614 14.82 -24.68 -13.40
C VAL A 614 16.31 -24.99 -13.47
N CYS A 615 17.12 -24.00 -13.16
CA CYS A 615 18.57 -24.12 -12.97
C CYS A 615 18.93 -23.54 -11.61
N THR A 616 19.54 -24.35 -10.73
CA THR A 616 19.95 -23.91 -9.40
C THR A 616 21.46 -23.96 -9.29
N VAL A 617 22.06 -22.84 -8.89
CA VAL A 617 23.50 -22.70 -8.69
C VAL A 617 23.73 -22.11 -7.31
N SER A 618 24.45 -22.84 -6.46
CA SER A 618 24.73 -22.44 -5.08
C SER A 618 26.20 -22.16 -4.85
N THR A 619 26.49 -21.17 -4.01
CA THR A 619 27.83 -20.99 -3.46
C THR A 619 28.06 -21.95 -2.29
N PRO A 620 29.31 -22.43 -2.06
CA PRO A 620 29.63 -23.18 -0.85
C PRO A 620 29.29 -22.37 0.41
N ARG A 621 28.77 -23.04 1.44
CA ARG A 621 28.47 -22.42 2.74
C ARG A 621 29.75 -21.96 3.42
N ASN A 622 30.04 -20.68 3.29
CA ASN A 622 31.18 -20.02 3.88
C ASN A 622 30.70 -18.70 4.47
N ASP A 623 30.90 -18.54 5.78
CA ASP A 623 30.52 -17.33 6.48
C ASP A 623 31.37 -16.15 6.00
N ARG A 624 30.72 -15.10 5.53
CA ARG A 624 31.39 -13.87 5.11
C ARG A 624 30.89 -12.71 5.95
N ALA A 625 31.80 -12.17 6.75
CA ALA A 625 31.52 -10.99 7.54
C ALA A 625 31.31 -9.77 6.63
N ILE A 626 30.36 -8.92 7.01
CA ILE A 626 30.06 -7.64 6.38
C ILE A 626 30.15 -6.59 7.50
N PRO A 627 31.35 -6.03 7.75
CA PRO A 627 31.55 -4.97 8.73
C PRO A 627 30.60 -3.77 8.52
N PRO A 628 30.38 -2.92 9.54
CA PRO A 628 29.63 -1.69 9.36
C PRO A 628 30.29 -0.78 8.31
N LYS A 629 29.49 -0.04 7.55
CA LYS A 629 29.95 0.86 6.46
C LYS A 629 30.81 0.14 5.43
N SER A 630 30.46 -1.10 5.09
CA SER A 630 31.20 -1.90 4.11
C SER A 630 30.26 -2.59 3.13
N THR A 631 30.83 -3.04 2.01
CA THR A 631 30.13 -3.77 0.97
C THR A 631 30.82 -5.11 0.74
N LEU A 632 30.03 -6.18 0.74
CA LEU A 632 30.44 -7.50 0.29
C LEU A 632 30.06 -7.69 -1.17
N LEU A 633 31.03 -8.00 -2.02
CA LEU A 633 30.84 -8.35 -3.43
C LEU A 633 31.14 -9.83 -3.63
N LEU A 634 30.22 -10.54 -4.28
CA LEU A 634 30.34 -11.95 -4.63
C LEU A 634 30.08 -12.15 -6.10
N HIS A 635 30.94 -12.93 -6.74
CA HIS A 635 30.76 -13.36 -8.12
C HIS A 635 30.42 -14.84 -8.16
N LEU A 636 29.42 -15.19 -8.96
CA LEU A 636 29.01 -16.56 -9.22
C LEU A 636 28.95 -16.77 -10.74
N TYR A 637 29.80 -17.66 -11.25
CA TYR A 637 29.71 -18.07 -12.64
C TYR A 637 28.58 -19.10 -12.79
N VAL A 638 27.63 -18.82 -13.68
CA VAL A 638 26.47 -19.65 -13.96
C VAL A 638 26.59 -20.24 -15.35
N GLU A 639 26.39 -21.56 -15.44
CA GLU A 639 26.30 -22.30 -16.70
C GLU A 639 25.03 -23.17 -16.67
N CYS A 640 23.94 -22.65 -17.24
CA CYS A 640 22.65 -23.32 -17.37
C CYS A 640 22.44 -23.80 -18.81
N LYS A 641 22.36 -25.12 -18.99
CA LYS A 641 22.11 -25.74 -20.30
C LYS A 641 20.63 -25.74 -20.70
N ASN A 642 19.73 -25.72 -19.73
CA ASN A 642 18.29 -25.90 -19.89
C ASN A 642 17.47 -24.60 -19.73
N VAL A 643 18.09 -23.50 -19.31
CA VAL A 643 17.46 -22.17 -19.23
C VAL A 643 18.32 -21.21 -20.04
N LYS A 644 17.74 -20.68 -21.12
CA LYS A 644 18.36 -19.68 -22.02
C LYS A 644 17.58 -18.37 -22.07
N HIS A 645 16.31 -18.40 -21.68
CA HIS A 645 15.44 -17.23 -21.58
C HIS A 645 14.83 -17.23 -20.19
N ILE A 646 15.32 -16.33 -19.33
CA ILE A 646 14.87 -16.21 -17.94
C ILE A 646 13.41 -15.74 -17.89
N GLU A 647 12.66 -16.26 -16.93
CA GLU A 647 11.35 -15.72 -16.50
C GLU A 647 11.53 -15.08 -15.12
N HIS A 648 11.85 -15.90 -14.10
CA HIS A 648 12.06 -15.44 -12.73
C HIS A 648 13.46 -15.79 -12.24
N THR A 649 14.08 -14.86 -11.52
CA THR A 649 15.36 -15.08 -10.84
C THR A 649 15.18 -14.95 -9.34
N ILE A 650 15.48 -16.00 -8.59
CA ILE A 650 15.46 -15.99 -7.12
C ILE A 650 16.88 -16.05 -6.57
N SER A 651 17.22 -15.07 -5.74
CA SER A 651 18.41 -15.05 -4.89
C SER A 651 18.02 -15.51 -3.48
N LYS A 652 18.24 -16.79 -3.19
CA LYS A 652 17.94 -17.39 -1.90
C LYS A 652 19.08 -17.10 -0.92
N ILE A 653 18.83 -16.24 0.06
CA ILE A 653 19.86 -15.68 0.96
C ILE A 653 19.60 -16.08 2.42
N SER A 654 20.64 -16.59 3.07
CA SER A 654 20.71 -16.70 4.52
C SER A 654 21.76 -15.73 5.05
N LEU A 655 21.33 -14.76 5.83
CA LEU A 655 22.14 -13.64 6.31
C LEU A 655 21.74 -13.27 7.73
N GLN A 656 22.70 -13.09 8.61
CA GLN A 656 22.49 -12.57 9.96
C GLN A 656 22.92 -11.11 10.04
N ALA A 657 22.20 -10.29 10.79
CA ALA A 657 22.54 -8.89 11.00
C ALA A 657 22.13 -8.44 12.40
N VAL A 658 22.92 -7.57 13.02
CA VAL A 658 22.53 -6.89 14.27
C VAL A 658 21.32 -5.99 14.03
N ARG A 659 21.20 -5.43 12.82
CA ARG A 659 20.07 -4.62 12.41
C ARG A 659 19.76 -4.90 10.94
N ARG A 660 18.66 -5.59 10.67
CA ARG A 660 18.31 -6.03 9.31
C ARG A 660 18.02 -4.88 8.36
N GLY A 661 17.42 -3.79 8.85
CA GLY A 661 17.06 -2.62 8.06
C GLY A 661 18.23 -1.81 7.50
N ASP A 662 19.45 -2.03 7.99
CA ASP A 662 20.67 -1.36 7.52
C ASP A 662 21.24 -1.96 6.23
N LEU A 663 20.64 -3.04 5.74
CA LEU A 663 21.13 -3.78 4.59
C LEU A 663 20.56 -3.24 3.28
N HIS A 664 21.41 -3.18 2.26
CA HIS A 664 20.98 -3.12 0.87
C HIS A 664 21.49 -4.36 0.15
N ILE A 665 20.66 -4.93 -0.72
CA ILE A 665 21.02 -6.13 -1.49
C ILE A 665 20.73 -5.85 -2.96
N TYR A 666 21.74 -6.05 -3.81
CA TYR A 666 21.63 -5.91 -5.25
C TYR A 666 22.12 -7.18 -5.95
N LEU A 667 21.49 -7.52 -7.07
CA LEU A 667 21.89 -8.61 -7.95
C LEU A 667 22.07 -8.08 -9.37
N THR A 668 23.24 -8.31 -9.95
CA THR A 668 23.54 -7.92 -11.33
C THR A 668 23.67 -9.16 -12.22
N SER A 669 22.90 -9.21 -13.31
CA SER A 669 22.95 -10.29 -14.30
C SER A 669 24.22 -10.21 -15.19
N PRO A 670 24.57 -11.30 -15.91
CA PRO A 670 25.69 -11.29 -16.86
C PRO A 670 25.55 -10.26 -17.99
N LYS A 671 24.32 -9.83 -18.29
CA LYS A 671 24.04 -8.77 -19.28
C LYS A 671 24.11 -7.36 -18.68
N GLY A 672 24.38 -7.22 -17.39
CA GLY A 672 24.54 -5.93 -16.71
C GLY A 672 23.28 -5.40 -16.05
N THR A 673 22.16 -6.12 -16.08
CA THR A 673 20.91 -5.67 -15.46
C THR A 673 21.01 -5.75 -13.94
N LYS A 674 21.05 -4.58 -13.28
CA LYS A 674 21.12 -4.46 -11.82
C LYS A 674 19.72 -4.41 -11.21
N SER A 675 19.44 -5.36 -10.33
CA SER A 675 18.18 -5.50 -9.60
C SER A 675 18.39 -5.19 -8.12
N THR A 676 17.67 -4.20 -7.59
CA THR A 676 17.61 -3.92 -6.15
C THR A 676 16.69 -4.94 -5.47
N LEU A 677 17.29 -5.93 -4.81
CA LEU A 677 16.56 -6.97 -4.10
C LEU A 677 16.05 -6.50 -2.74
N LEU A 678 16.78 -5.62 -2.08
CA LEU A 678 16.40 -5.01 -0.81
C LEU A 678 16.96 -3.59 -0.73
N THR A 679 16.08 -2.64 -0.42
CA THR A 679 16.45 -1.27 -0.02
C THR A 679 16.60 -1.17 1.49
N MET A 680 17.32 -0.15 1.97
CA MET A 680 17.34 0.19 3.39
C MET A 680 15.92 0.40 3.91
N ARG A 681 15.62 -0.21 5.05
CA ARG A 681 14.35 -0.07 5.76
C ARG A 681 14.63 0.51 7.15
N PRO A 682 14.63 1.84 7.33
CA PRO A 682 15.12 2.47 8.56
C PRO A 682 14.36 2.09 9.83
N ARG A 683 13.15 1.55 9.71
CA ARG A 683 12.33 1.10 10.83
C ARG A 683 12.60 -0.35 11.25
N ASP A 684 13.23 -1.15 10.38
CA ASP A 684 13.54 -2.57 10.63
C ASP A 684 14.77 -2.70 11.52
N ASP A 685 14.53 -2.79 12.83
CA ASP A 685 15.55 -3.04 13.85
C ASP A 685 15.74 -4.52 14.19
N SER A 686 15.17 -5.43 13.38
CA SER A 686 15.21 -6.87 13.64
C SER A 686 16.63 -7.44 13.62
N ARG A 687 16.89 -8.35 14.57
CA ARG A 687 18.13 -9.15 14.67
C ARG A 687 18.04 -10.52 13.99
N GLN A 688 16.87 -10.89 13.47
CA GLN A 688 16.65 -12.22 12.90
C GLN A 688 17.38 -12.40 11.55
N GLY A 689 17.70 -11.30 10.87
CA GLY A 689 18.26 -11.32 9.53
C GLY A 689 17.30 -11.96 8.52
N PHE A 690 17.85 -12.70 7.56
CA PHE A 690 17.13 -13.46 6.56
C PHE A 690 17.54 -14.93 6.68
N ASN A 691 16.57 -15.84 6.72
CA ASN A 691 16.85 -17.28 6.70
C ASN A 691 16.29 -17.88 5.42
N GLN A 692 17.18 -18.25 4.49
CA GLN A 692 16.78 -18.83 3.22
C GLN A 692 15.72 -18.01 2.47
N TRP A 693 15.73 -16.69 2.64
CA TRP A 693 14.73 -15.79 2.09
C TRP A 693 14.89 -15.69 0.57
N PRO A 694 13.82 -15.94 -0.22
CA PRO A 694 13.92 -16.10 -1.66
C PRO A 694 13.73 -14.77 -2.40
N PHE A 695 14.60 -13.78 -2.23
CA PHE A 695 14.49 -12.50 -2.94
C PHE A 695 14.35 -12.70 -4.46
N MET A 696 13.27 -12.22 -5.06
CA MET A 696 12.94 -12.45 -6.45
C MET A 696 13.16 -11.19 -7.30
N THR A 697 13.50 -11.39 -8.57
CA THR A 697 13.44 -10.34 -9.58
C THR A 697 12.91 -10.87 -10.91
N VAL A 698 12.10 -10.03 -11.56
CA VAL A 698 11.64 -10.19 -12.95
C VAL A 698 12.38 -9.27 -13.93
N HIS A 699 13.32 -8.44 -13.47
CA HIS A 699 13.96 -7.41 -14.32
C HIS A 699 14.83 -8.02 -15.44
N ASN A 700 15.30 -9.25 -15.25
CA ASN A 700 16.08 -10.00 -16.23
C ASN A 700 15.22 -10.91 -17.14
N TRP A 701 13.91 -10.69 -17.22
CA TRP A 701 13.00 -11.46 -18.08
C TRP A 701 13.46 -11.45 -19.55
N GLY A 702 13.72 -12.65 -20.07
CA GLY A 702 14.17 -12.92 -21.43
C GLY A 702 15.69 -13.02 -21.60
N GLU A 703 16.48 -12.63 -20.60
CA GLU A 703 17.95 -12.69 -20.69
C GLU A 703 18.49 -14.12 -20.69
N ASP A 704 19.69 -14.29 -21.26
CA ASP A 704 20.49 -15.50 -21.11
C ASP A 704 21.22 -15.49 -19.75
N PRO A 705 20.99 -16.48 -18.88
CA PRO A 705 21.59 -16.51 -17.53
C PRO A 705 23.08 -16.87 -17.51
N ASN A 706 23.67 -17.29 -18.62
CA ASN A 706 25.03 -17.80 -18.65
C ASN A 706 26.06 -16.68 -18.49
N GLY A 707 26.99 -16.86 -17.55
CA GLY A 707 28.07 -15.92 -17.26
C GLY A 707 28.16 -15.52 -15.79
N ASN A 708 28.83 -14.41 -15.51
CA ASN A 708 29.08 -13.95 -14.15
C ASN A 708 27.90 -13.16 -13.60
N TRP A 709 27.28 -13.68 -12.54
CA TRP A 709 26.35 -12.96 -11.68
C TRP A 709 27.10 -12.30 -10.54
N THR A 710 26.66 -11.11 -10.12
CA THR A 710 27.25 -10.39 -8.99
C THR A 710 26.20 -10.11 -7.93
N LEU A 711 26.42 -10.60 -6.70
CA LEU A 711 25.66 -10.21 -5.52
C LEU A 711 26.44 -9.13 -4.76
N GLU A 712 25.79 -8.01 -4.50
CA GLU A 712 26.32 -6.89 -3.73
C GLU A 712 25.47 -6.72 -2.47
N ILE A 713 26.09 -6.80 -1.30
CA ILE A 713 25.43 -6.55 -0.01
C ILE A 713 26.13 -5.40 0.68
N HIS A 714 25.44 -4.28 0.83
CA HIS A 714 25.91 -3.15 1.60
C HIS A 714 25.35 -3.21 3.02
N ASN A 715 26.20 -2.94 4.02
CA ASN A 715 25.78 -2.79 5.41
C ASN A 715 26.07 -1.36 5.87
N GLU A 716 25.01 -0.57 6.07
CA GLU A 716 25.13 0.77 6.65
C GLU A 716 25.64 0.71 8.10
N GLY A 717 25.38 -0.37 8.82
CA GLY A 717 25.93 -0.66 10.14
C GLY A 717 25.71 0.44 11.17
N ALA A 718 24.47 0.94 11.29
CA ALA A 718 24.10 1.86 12.35
C ALA A 718 24.48 1.27 13.71
N TYR A 719 25.00 2.11 14.62
CA TYR A 719 25.52 1.69 15.92
C TYR A 719 26.63 0.61 15.84
N LEU A 720 27.41 0.61 14.76
CA LEU A 720 28.48 -0.37 14.49
C LEU A 720 27.97 -1.82 14.37
N GLY A 721 26.70 -1.99 13.96
CA GLY A 721 26.10 -3.29 13.70
C GLY A 721 26.82 -4.04 12.57
N LYS A 722 27.24 -5.27 12.85
CA LYS A 722 27.82 -6.18 11.85
C LYS A 722 26.74 -7.06 11.20
N ALA A 723 27.00 -7.50 9.97
CA ALA A 723 26.24 -8.55 9.32
C ALA A 723 27.15 -9.71 8.87
N THR A 724 26.57 -10.86 8.59
CA THR A 724 27.28 -12.06 8.13
C THR A 724 26.40 -12.82 7.15
N LEU A 725 26.87 -12.93 5.91
CA LEU A 725 26.26 -13.80 4.92
C LEU A 725 26.68 -15.25 5.22
N ARG A 726 25.70 -16.15 5.27
CA ARG A 726 25.89 -17.59 5.54
C ARG A 726 25.76 -18.43 4.28
N GLU A 727 24.76 -18.12 3.46
CA GLU A 727 24.44 -18.91 2.26
C GLU A 727 23.84 -18.00 1.19
N TRP A 728 24.24 -18.23 -0.06
CA TRP A 728 23.61 -17.64 -1.24
C TRP A 728 23.49 -18.70 -2.33
N ALA A 729 22.28 -18.86 -2.85
CA ALA A 729 21.99 -19.65 -4.03
C ALA A 729 21.14 -18.85 -5.02
N LEU A 730 21.40 -19.06 -6.30
CA LEU A 730 20.62 -18.53 -7.40
C LEU A 730 19.73 -19.64 -7.97
N ILE A 731 18.44 -19.37 -8.10
CA ILE A 731 17.46 -20.27 -8.73
C ILE A 731 16.85 -19.51 -9.91
N LEU A 732 17.08 -20.03 -11.11
CA LEU A 732 16.68 -19.43 -12.36
C LEU A 732 15.56 -20.27 -12.98
N TYR A 733 14.41 -19.63 -13.18
CA TYR A 733 13.26 -20.19 -13.90
C TYR A 733 13.24 -19.65 -15.31
N GLY A 734 12.85 -20.47 -16.28
CA GLY A 734 12.71 -20.00 -17.66
C GLY A 734 12.58 -21.14 -18.65
N THR A 735 12.99 -20.88 -19.89
CA THR A 735 12.84 -21.81 -21.02
C THR A 735 14.15 -21.99 -21.79
N ALA A 736 14.29 -23.14 -22.44
CA ALA A 736 15.43 -23.43 -23.32
C ALA A 736 15.24 -22.86 -24.73
N GLU A 737 13.99 -22.70 -25.15
CA GLU A 737 13.57 -22.17 -26.44
C GLU A 737 12.91 -20.82 -26.21
N ASP A 738 13.08 -19.89 -27.14
CA ASP A 738 12.49 -18.56 -27.03
C ASP A 738 10.96 -18.63 -27.13
N PRO A 739 10.20 -18.25 -26.09
CA PRO A 739 8.75 -18.20 -26.12
C PRO A 739 8.21 -17.27 -27.22
N GLU A 740 9.01 -16.34 -27.72
CA GLU A 740 8.64 -15.36 -28.74
C GLU A 740 9.02 -15.78 -30.17
N ALA A 741 9.75 -16.87 -30.37
CA ALA A 741 10.30 -17.23 -31.67
C ALA A 741 9.25 -17.20 -32.80
N GLN A 742 8.03 -17.65 -32.50
CA GLN A 742 6.92 -17.69 -33.47
C GLN A 742 6.23 -16.33 -33.64
N LEU A 743 6.12 -15.52 -32.59
CA LEU A 743 5.63 -14.14 -32.74
C LEU A 743 6.57 -13.33 -33.64
N ARG A 744 7.88 -13.57 -33.52
CA ARG A 744 8.87 -12.93 -34.41
C ARG A 744 8.78 -13.41 -35.85
N SER A 745 8.53 -14.70 -36.07
CA SER A 745 8.38 -15.25 -37.43
C SER A 745 7.12 -14.75 -38.12
N ASP A 746 6.02 -14.62 -37.37
CA ASP A 746 4.72 -14.27 -37.94
C ASP A 746 4.62 -12.77 -38.28
N PHE A 747 5.49 -11.91 -37.70
CA PHE A 747 5.46 -10.46 -37.90
C PHE A 747 6.86 -9.80 -37.97
N PRO A 748 7.59 -9.93 -39.10
CA PRO A 748 8.94 -9.37 -39.24
C PRO A 748 9.02 -7.83 -39.10
N ASP A 749 7.98 -7.07 -39.49
CA ASP A 749 8.15 -5.64 -39.84
C ASP A 749 7.26 -4.61 -39.11
N LYS A 750 6.42 -4.98 -38.12
CA LYS A 750 5.66 -3.98 -37.32
C LYS A 750 5.55 -4.29 -35.83
N LEU A 751 5.20 -5.52 -35.47
CA LEU A 751 5.00 -5.89 -34.07
C LEU A 751 6.33 -6.02 -33.30
N LEU A 752 7.42 -6.41 -33.97
CA LEU A 752 8.72 -6.59 -33.31
C LEU A 752 9.40 -5.29 -32.91
N GLY A 753 9.27 -4.24 -33.74
CA GLY A 753 9.71 -2.90 -33.35
C GLY A 753 8.96 -2.42 -32.10
N GLU A 754 7.68 -2.77 -31.95
CA GLU A 754 6.86 -2.41 -30.80
C GLU A 754 7.01 -3.35 -29.58
N ILE A 755 7.44 -4.60 -29.78
CA ILE A 755 7.72 -5.62 -28.74
C ILE A 755 9.13 -5.44 -28.15
N ASP A 756 10.11 -5.07 -28.98
CA ASP A 756 11.50 -4.83 -28.57
C ASP A 756 11.73 -3.33 -28.20
N GLN A 757 10.95 -2.39 -28.73
CA GLN A 757 10.89 -0.99 -28.27
C GLN A 757 9.59 -0.73 -27.51
N GLY A 758 9.50 -1.18 -26.27
CA GLY A 758 8.46 -0.72 -25.33
C GLY A 758 8.61 0.77 -24.97
N ASN A 759 8.59 1.66 -25.97
CA ASN A 759 8.73 3.11 -25.88
C ASN A 759 8.14 3.79 -27.13
N ASP A 760 7.28 4.78 -26.91
CA ASP A 760 6.87 5.85 -27.82
C ASP A 760 6.23 5.47 -29.17
N LEU A 761 4.96 5.08 -29.15
CA LEU A 761 4.07 5.36 -30.29
C LEU A 761 2.72 5.92 -29.83
N GLY A 762 2.75 7.21 -29.48
CA GLY A 762 1.62 8.11 -29.56
C GLY A 762 1.76 9.01 -30.79
N GLY A 763 1.23 8.56 -31.93
CA GLY A 763 0.93 9.41 -33.09
C GLY A 763 1.93 9.38 -34.25
N ASN A 764 1.62 8.59 -35.29
CA ASN A 764 1.86 8.95 -36.68
C ASN A 764 1.19 7.96 -37.64
N GLU A 765 0.05 8.34 -38.21
CA GLU A 765 -0.27 7.95 -39.59
C GLU A 765 -0.07 9.17 -40.47
N GLY A 766 0.87 9.05 -41.42
CA GLY A 766 1.02 10.00 -42.52
C GLY A 766 2.40 10.64 -42.66
N SER A 767 3.45 9.84 -42.89
CA SER A 767 4.50 10.29 -43.81
C SER A 767 5.32 9.11 -44.33
N SER A 768 5.17 8.84 -45.62
CA SER A 768 6.05 7.95 -46.37
C SER A 768 7.49 8.47 -46.31
N GLY A 769 8.38 7.62 -45.81
CA GLY A 769 9.82 7.55 -46.11
C GLY A 769 10.61 8.85 -46.27
N VAL A 770 11.29 9.28 -45.20
CA VAL A 770 12.61 9.91 -45.31
C VAL A 770 13.49 9.36 -44.19
N ARG A 771 14.57 8.66 -44.57
CA ARG A 771 15.68 8.26 -43.70
C ARG A 771 16.14 9.45 -42.86
N SER A 772 16.42 9.21 -41.58
CA SER A 772 17.13 10.15 -40.72
C SER A 772 18.56 10.38 -41.23
N THR A 773 18.70 11.28 -42.19
CA THR A 773 19.92 12.09 -42.27
C THR A 773 19.69 13.26 -41.34
N GLY A 774 20.54 13.41 -40.32
CA GLY A 774 20.58 14.63 -39.53
C GLY A 774 20.65 15.83 -40.47
N VAL A 775 19.57 16.60 -40.54
CA VAL A 775 19.57 17.85 -41.28
C VAL A 775 20.26 18.86 -40.36
N ARG A 776 21.48 19.23 -40.73
CA ARG A 776 22.15 20.44 -40.27
C ARG A 776 21.37 21.63 -40.85
N ASP A 777 20.19 21.92 -40.30
CA ASP A 777 19.41 23.08 -40.68
C ASP A 777 19.65 24.22 -39.69
N GLN A 778 19.90 25.41 -40.22
CA GLN A 778 20.24 26.58 -39.42
C GLN A 778 19.04 27.15 -38.65
N ASN A 779 17.83 26.59 -38.75
CA ASN A 779 16.65 27.04 -38.01
C ASN A 779 15.74 25.87 -37.57
N CYS A 780 15.44 25.81 -36.27
CA CYS A 780 14.49 24.83 -35.71
C CYS A 780 13.04 25.17 -36.06
N THR A 781 12.19 24.16 -36.19
CA THR A 781 10.75 24.30 -36.48
C THR A 781 9.98 24.92 -35.31
N ALA A 782 8.79 25.47 -35.57
CA ALA A 782 7.91 26.02 -34.53
C ALA A 782 7.62 24.97 -33.43
N GLY A 783 7.77 25.36 -32.15
CA GLY A 783 7.68 24.46 -31.00
C GLY A 783 9.01 23.79 -30.59
N SER A 784 10.13 24.18 -31.20
CA SER A 784 11.47 23.71 -30.81
C SER A 784 12.51 24.84 -30.80
N TYR A 785 13.52 24.74 -29.93
CA TYR A 785 14.65 25.67 -29.80
C TYR A 785 15.97 24.97 -30.04
N LYS A 786 17.03 25.75 -30.29
CA LYS A 786 18.40 25.24 -30.44
C LYS A 786 18.99 24.94 -29.07
N HIS A 787 19.19 23.66 -28.79
CA HIS A 787 19.90 23.19 -27.62
C HIS A 787 21.34 22.81 -28.00
N ILE A 788 22.30 23.29 -27.21
CA ILE A 788 23.72 22.95 -27.38
C ILE A 788 24.05 21.84 -26.38
N THR A 789 24.40 20.67 -26.89
CA THR A 789 24.87 19.55 -26.05
C THR A 789 26.20 19.87 -25.36
N HIS A 790 26.53 19.14 -24.29
CA HIS A 790 27.84 19.24 -23.64
C HIS A 790 29.03 18.88 -24.56
N SER A 791 28.79 18.20 -25.68
CA SER A 791 29.77 17.94 -26.74
C SER A 791 29.89 19.06 -27.79
N GLY A 792 29.11 20.16 -27.67
CA GLY A 792 29.15 21.31 -28.57
C GLY A 792 28.30 21.16 -29.84
N GLU A 793 27.50 20.10 -29.96
CA GLU A 793 26.59 19.89 -31.10
C GLU A 793 25.25 20.61 -30.87
N THR A 794 24.81 21.36 -31.89
CA THR A 794 23.53 22.08 -31.90
C THR A 794 22.42 21.18 -32.43
N LEU A 795 21.41 20.89 -31.62
CA LEU A 795 20.25 20.08 -32.00
C LEU A 795 18.96 20.76 -31.55
N CYS A 796 17.84 20.48 -32.22
CA CYS A 796 16.56 21.09 -31.91
C CYS A 796 15.84 20.31 -30.80
N ALA A 797 15.62 20.93 -29.65
CA ALA A 797 14.86 20.38 -28.53
C ALA A 797 13.47 21.02 -28.45
N ARG A 798 12.48 20.31 -27.91
CA ARG A 798 11.11 20.86 -27.79
C ARG A 798 11.03 21.90 -26.69
N CYS A 799 10.16 22.89 -26.88
CA CYS A 799 9.84 23.84 -25.83
C CYS A 799 9.09 23.16 -24.67
N HIS A 800 9.15 23.78 -23.50
CA HIS A 800 8.35 23.41 -22.33
C HIS A 800 6.88 23.38 -22.72
N TYR A 801 6.10 22.44 -22.17
CA TYR A 801 4.73 22.15 -22.61
C TYR A 801 3.76 23.35 -22.51
N SER A 802 4.09 24.34 -21.68
CA SER A 802 3.33 25.59 -21.57
C SER A 802 3.67 26.61 -22.68
N CYS A 803 4.79 26.46 -23.39
CA CYS A 803 5.20 27.29 -24.51
C CYS A 803 4.63 26.78 -25.84
N GLN A 804 3.98 27.65 -26.60
CA GLN A 804 3.68 27.41 -28.01
C GLN A 804 4.92 27.58 -28.91
N ALA A 805 5.82 28.48 -28.55
CA ALA A 805 7.14 28.65 -29.16
C ALA A 805 8.13 29.15 -28.10
N CYS A 806 9.42 28.82 -28.22
CA CYS A 806 10.49 29.24 -27.33
C CYS A 806 11.65 29.80 -28.16
N LYS A 807 12.40 30.76 -27.61
CA LYS A 807 13.41 31.54 -28.34
C LYS A 807 14.78 31.60 -27.64
N GLY A 808 14.93 30.92 -26.50
CA GLY A 808 16.17 30.93 -25.73
C GLY A 808 16.91 29.59 -25.71
N PRO A 809 18.10 29.52 -25.07
CA PRO A 809 18.87 28.29 -24.88
C PRO A 809 18.21 27.23 -23.99
N ASN A 810 17.08 27.53 -23.36
CA ASN A 810 16.33 26.61 -22.53
C ASN A 810 14.88 26.42 -23.02
N ASP A 811 14.27 25.29 -22.66
CA ASP A 811 12.94 24.88 -23.09
C ASP A 811 11.83 25.80 -22.54
N TYR A 812 12.03 26.40 -21.37
CA TYR A 812 11.09 27.29 -20.69
C TYR A 812 11.15 28.77 -21.15
N GLU A 813 12.07 29.15 -22.03
CA GLU A 813 12.17 30.53 -22.54
C GLU A 813 11.19 30.74 -23.69
N CYS A 814 9.91 30.73 -23.34
CA CYS A 814 8.81 30.84 -24.27
C CYS A 814 8.84 32.21 -25.00
N GLY A 815 8.77 32.18 -26.33
CA GLY A 815 8.48 33.33 -27.18
C GLY A 815 6.98 33.46 -27.50
N ALA A 816 6.18 32.42 -27.23
CA ALA A 816 4.72 32.41 -27.33
C ALA A 816 4.12 31.32 -26.43
N CYS A 817 2.91 31.53 -25.90
CA CYS A 817 2.18 30.57 -25.06
C CYS A 817 0.93 30.03 -25.74
N TYR A 818 0.43 28.90 -25.24
CA TYR A 818 -0.90 28.41 -25.60
C TYR A 818 -2.03 29.32 -25.07
N PRO A 819 -3.24 29.29 -25.67
CA PRO A 819 -4.31 30.26 -25.41
C PRO A 819 -4.84 30.32 -23.97
N ASP A 820 -4.64 29.27 -23.19
CA ASP A 820 -5.02 29.11 -21.79
C ASP A 820 -3.94 29.62 -20.81
N ALA A 821 -2.77 30.01 -21.33
CA ALA A 821 -1.65 30.55 -20.57
C ALA A 821 -1.30 31.98 -21.02
N ILE A 822 -0.58 32.70 -20.17
CA ILE A 822 -0.10 34.05 -20.42
C ILE A 822 1.43 34.03 -20.37
N LEU A 823 2.06 34.61 -21.39
CA LEU A 823 3.51 34.80 -21.42
C LEU A 823 3.88 35.90 -20.44
N HIS A 824 4.72 35.56 -19.49
CA HIS A 824 5.22 36.47 -18.48
C HIS A 824 6.63 36.97 -18.85
N SER A 825 7.04 38.08 -18.24
CA SER A 825 8.26 38.80 -18.64
C SER A 825 9.56 38.05 -18.38
N ASP A 826 9.50 37.03 -17.53
CA ASP A 826 10.55 36.05 -17.25
C ASP A 826 10.69 34.97 -18.34
N GLY A 827 9.84 35.01 -19.38
CA GLY A 827 9.82 34.04 -20.48
C GLY A 827 8.91 32.84 -20.23
N TYR A 828 8.20 32.77 -19.09
CA TYR A 828 7.37 31.62 -18.73
C TYR A 828 5.90 31.79 -19.12
N CYS A 829 5.23 30.68 -19.41
CA CYS A 829 3.80 30.64 -19.68
C CYS A 829 3.00 30.14 -18.47
N TYR A 830 2.19 31.00 -17.85
CA TYR A 830 1.37 30.67 -16.66
C TYR A 830 -0.11 30.52 -17.00
N ASN A 831 -0.77 29.50 -16.44
CA ASN A 831 -2.19 29.24 -16.67
C ASN A 831 -3.09 30.33 -16.05
N LYS A 832 -4.08 30.79 -16.82
CA LYS A 832 -5.00 31.87 -16.44
C LYS A 832 -5.84 31.56 -15.19
N ASN A 833 -6.31 30.32 -15.05
CA ASN A 833 -7.18 29.92 -13.93
C ASN A 833 -6.41 29.76 -12.62
N LEU A 834 -5.11 29.47 -12.69
CA LEU A 834 -4.26 29.31 -11.52
C LEU A 834 -3.96 30.66 -10.86
N LEU A 835 -3.74 31.70 -11.69
CA LEU A 835 -3.49 33.06 -11.23
C LEU A 835 -4.71 33.65 -10.47
N GLU A 836 -5.93 33.37 -10.93
CA GLU A 836 -7.15 33.83 -10.26
C GLU A 836 -7.35 33.21 -8.87
N LYS A 837 -7.04 31.91 -8.72
CA LYS A 837 -7.12 31.21 -7.43
C LYS A 837 -6.08 31.68 -6.42
N LEU A 838 -4.86 31.98 -6.89
CA LEU A 838 -3.78 32.50 -6.04
C LEU A 838 -4.09 33.91 -5.53
N ALA A 839 -4.67 34.76 -6.38
CA ALA A 839 -5.08 36.11 -5.99
C ALA A 839 -6.19 36.09 -4.92
N ALA A 840 -7.20 35.22 -5.08
CA ALA A 840 -8.28 35.10 -4.10
C ALA A 840 -7.77 34.68 -2.71
N HIS A 841 -6.84 33.72 -2.64
CA HIS A 841 -6.23 33.33 -1.37
C HIS A 841 -5.41 34.45 -0.72
N TRP A 842 -4.70 35.25 -1.52
CA TRP A 842 -3.93 36.38 -0.99
C TRP A 842 -4.82 37.45 -0.35
N TYR A 843 -5.98 37.77 -0.93
CA TYR A 843 -6.94 38.70 -0.33
C TYR A 843 -7.54 38.18 0.98
N TRP A 844 -7.93 36.91 1.03
CA TRP A 844 -8.45 36.30 2.25
C TRP A 844 -7.43 36.26 3.38
N LEU A 845 -6.17 35.94 3.07
CA LEU A 845 -5.09 35.91 4.05
C LEU A 845 -4.81 37.31 4.63
N ASN A 846 -4.77 38.35 3.78
CA ASN A 846 -4.56 39.71 4.24
C ASN A 846 -5.74 40.25 5.08
N ALA A 847 -6.98 39.93 4.70
CA ALA A 847 -8.17 40.30 5.48
C ALA A 847 -8.17 39.64 6.86
N LEU A 848 -7.72 38.37 6.95
CA LEU A 848 -7.63 37.64 8.20
C LEU A 848 -6.52 38.18 9.10
N LEU A 849 -5.35 38.50 8.52
CA LEU A 849 -4.24 39.13 9.25
C LEU A 849 -4.60 40.53 9.76
N THR A 850 -5.28 41.36 8.97
CA THR A 850 -5.76 42.67 9.42
C THR A 850 -6.85 42.56 10.48
N GLY A 851 -7.74 41.58 10.39
CA GLY A 851 -8.72 41.30 11.44
C GLY A 851 -8.07 40.93 12.78
N LEU A 852 -7.03 40.08 12.75
CA LEU A 852 -6.29 39.68 13.94
C LEU A 852 -5.51 40.83 14.58
N THR A 853 -4.91 41.72 13.78
CA THR A 853 -4.17 42.89 14.32
C THR A 853 -5.11 43.93 14.94
N ILE A 854 -6.27 44.17 14.33
CA ILE A 854 -7.29 45.07 14.92
C ILE A 854 -7.83 44.48 16.22
N SER A 855 -8.12 43.18 16.25
CA SER A 855 -8.59 42.51 17.46
C SER A 855 -7.55 42.53 18.58
N SER A 856 -6.26 42.33 18.28
CA SER A 856 -5.21 42.38 19.29
C SER A 856 -5.03 43.79 19.86
N MET A 857 -5.09 44.82 19.02
CA MET A 857 -5.06 46.22 19.47
C MET A 857 -6.25 46.58 20.36
N LEU A 858 -7.46 46.12 20.03
CA LEU A 858 -8.65 46.33 20.87
C LEU A 858 -8.52 45.63 22.23
N CYS A 859 -8.00 44.41 22.26
CA CYS A 859 -7.74 43.69 23.51
C CYS A 859 -6.70 44.41 24.40
N ILE A 860 -5.63 44.95 23.79
CA ILE A 860 -4.61 45.72 24.51
C ILE A 860 -5.21 47.01 25.07
N MET A 861 -6.00 47.75 24.29
CA MET A 861 -6.69 48.96 24.74
C MET A 861 -7.66 48.69 25.89
N LEU A 862 -8.42 47.60 25.83
CA LEU A 862 -9.31 47.15 26.91
C LEU A 862 -8.52 46.78 28.17
N ALA A 863 -7.40 46.06 28.02
CA ALA A 863 -6.54 45.73 29.16
C ALA A 863 -5.95 46.98 29.82
N CYS A 864 -5.46 47.94 29.03
CA CYS A 864 -4.97 49.22 29.54
C CYS A 864 -6.07 50.04 30.25
N ALA A 865 -7.29 50.05 29.70
CA ALA A 865 -8.43 50.74 30.33
C ALA A 865 -8.83 50.08 31.67
N LEU A 866 -8.83 48.75 31.74
CA LEU A 866 -9.10 48.00 32.98
C LEU A 866 -8.02 48.24 34.04
N VAL A 867 -6.74 48.29 33.65
CA VAL A 867 -5.64 48.64 34.56
C VAL A 867 -5.75 50.08 35.05
N TYR A 868 -6.10 51.03 34.17
CA TYR A 868 -6.32 52.42 34.55
C TYR A 868 -7.48 52.58 35.56
N LEU A 869 -8.59 51.86 35.35
CA LEU A 869 -9.72 51.84 36.28
C LEU A 869 -9.38 51.17 37.63
N ALA A 870 -8.57 50.11 37.62
CA ALA A 870 -8.10 49.46 38.84
C ALA A 870 -7.14 50.35 39.66
N CYS A 871 -6.31 51.15 39.00
CA CYS A 871 -5.37 52.06 39.67
C CYS A 871 -6.03 53.37 40.17
N SER A 872 -7.17 53.77 39.60
CA SER A 872 -7.88 54.99 39.99
C SER A 872 -8.95 54.76 41.07
N GLY A 873 -9.29 53.51 41.38
CA GLY A 873 -10.30 53.14 42.37
C GLY A 873 -9.72 52.55 43.66
N GLY A 874 -9.24 53.40 44.58
CA GLY A 874 -9.26 53.05 46.01
C GLY A 874 -8.11 53.55 46.89
N ARG A 875 -8.37 54.63 47.66
CA ARG A 875 -8.07 54.72 49.11
C ARG A 875 -9.08 55.65 49.80
N PRO A 876 -9.72 55.19 50.88
CA PRO A 876 -9.54 55.78 52.21
C PRO A 876 -9.31 54.66 53.24
N GLY A 877 -8.50 54.74 54.29
CA GLY A 877 -8.12 55.82 55.19
C GLY A 877 -8.52 55.38 56.61
N GLN A 878 -7.58 54.90 57.44
CA GLN A 878 -7.73 54.94 58.90
C GLN A 878 -6.39 54.75 59.64
N GLN A 879 -6.26 55.49 60.73
CA GLN A 879 -5.10 55.77 61.57
C GLN A 879 -4.95 54.77 62.73
N HIS A 880 -3.72 54.54 63.22
CA HIS A 880 -3.39 54.61 64.66
C HIS A 880 -1.85 54.69 64.90
N ARG A 881 -1.46 55.57 65.83
CA ARG A 881 -0.12 56.00 66.34
C ARG A 881 0.31 55.16 67.59
N PRO A 882 1.44 55.40 68.32
CA PRO A 882 2.84 55.76 67.97
C PRO A 882 3.96 55.14 68.89
N SER A 883 5.23 55.54 68.62
CA SER A 883 6.42 55.70 69.54
C SER A 883 7.41 54.51 69.65
N HIS A 884 8.74 54.64 69.73
CA HIS A 884 9.65 55.74 70.11
C HIS A 884 11.05 55.62 69.44
N ARG A 885 11.74 56.77 69.30
CA ARG A 885 13.09 57.01 68.75
C ARG A 885 14.25 56.53 69.65
N ARG A 886 15.42 56.18 69.07
CA ARG A 886 16.71 56.95 69.10
C ARG A 886 17.85 56.24 68.30
N PRO A 887 18.95 56.94 67.93
CA PRO A 887 19.56 56.83 66.60
C PRO A 887 21.11 56.71 66.51
N ARG A 888 21.61 56.70 65.25
CA ARG A 888 22.90 57.21 64.70
C ARG A 888 24.18 56.35 64.82
N PRO A 889 25.28 56.62 64.05
CA PRO A 889 25.47 57.58 62.92
C PRO A 889 26.39 57.17 61.70
N TYR A 890 26.28 57.97 60.61
CA TYR A 890 27.27 58.52 59.61
C TYR A 890 28.28 57.59 58.89
N GLU A 891 28.62 57.75 57.60
CA GLU A 891 29.04 58.97 56.86
C GLU A 891 28.97 58.81 55.30
N GLU A 892 29.06 59.93 54.59
CA GLU A 892 28.81 60.28 53.15
C GLU A 892 30.14 60.40 52.34
N PRO A 893 30.31 61.05 51.14
CA PRO A 893 29.40 61.49 50.03
C PRO A 893 29.97 61.41 48.55
N ALA A 894 29.11 61.82 47.59
CA ALA A 894 29.33 62.56 46.30
C ALA A 894 29.99 61.87 45.06
N GLY A 895 29.65 62.10 43.77
CA GLY A 895 28.66 62.95 43.07
C GLY A 895 29.15 63.53 41.71
N GLY A 896 28.62 63.06 40.54
CA GLY A 896 28.29 63.72 39.23
C GLY A 896 29.29 64.63 38.44
N PRO A 897 28.95 65.19 37.23
CA PRO A 897 27.98 64.82 36.17
C PRO A 897 28.50 65.06 34.68
N GLU A 898 27.58 65.05 33.70
CA GLU A 898 27.56 65.75 32.36
C GLU A 898 27.94 65.05 31.03
N THR A 899 27.60 65.74 29.91
CA THR A 899 26.90 65.38 28.65
C THR A 899 27.75 65.25 27.35
N GLU A 900 27.06 64.87 26.25
CA GLU A 900 27.22 65.30 24.82
C GLU A 900 27.80 64.37 23.72
N GLU A 901 27.30 64.64 22.50
CA GLU A 901 27.35 63.90 21.21
C GLU A 901 28.71 63.87 20.48
N GLY A 902 28.86 62.99 19.46
CA GLY A 902 29.65 63.31 18.26
C GLY A 902 30.66 62.25 17.75
N THR A 903 30.27 61.58 16.66
CA THR A 903 31.06 61.02 15.53
C THR A 903 32.59 61.20 15.46
N LEU A 904 33.34 60.12 15.17
CA LEU A 904 34.13 59.88 13.92
C LEU A 904 35.09 58.67 14.04
N GLN A 905 35.14 57.84 12.99
CA GLN A 905 36.22 56.88 12.70
C GLN A 905 37.54 57.59 12.35
N PRO A 906 38.69 56.89 12.34
CA PRO A 906 39.19 56.34 11.07
C PRO A 906 39.88 54.95 11.15
N LEU A 907 40.05 54.40 9.94
CA LEU A 907 40.77 53.19 9.52
C LEU A 907 42.31 53.27 9.65
N ILE A 908 42.93 52.11 9.31
CA ILE A 908 44.33 51.86 8.88
C ILE A 908 45.26 51.48 10.06
N SER A 909 45.99 50.35 10.07
CA SER A 909 46.56 49.47 9.03
C SER A 909 46.54 48.00 9.41
#